data_AF-A0AAD7UI57-F1
#
_entry.id   AF-A0AAD7UI57-F1
#
_cell.length_a   1.000
_cell.length_b   1.000
_cell.length_c   1.000
_cell.angle_alpha   90.00
_cell.angle_beta   90.00
_cell.angle_gamma   90.00
#
_symmetry.space_group_name_H-M   'P 1'
#
loop_
_entity.id
_entity.type
_entity.pdbx_description
1 polymer ?
#
loop_
_entity_poly.entity_id
_entity_poly.type
_entity_poly.pdbx_seq_one_letter_code
_entity_poly.pdbx_strand_id
1 'polypeptide(L)'
;MARVAVRGFSQQQAVRKRLLIIYGSQTGTAESLARMLGPQALGHNFEPIIEPMNDAIATLKASEPPAAIACVCSTYGVGEFPSNAERFFGEVNRAALPGLRGVPYSILGLGDSRNEHYNAAAKALDGALRKAGAVSAQKLALSCETKGHDSAYREWKRGLWKALGSTVLHGGVPSVVYECRPVPTAKPEPLESPYGFEHATVASNEVVSAPGYAPVFRKLRFEPMDRRRPRKLNEHVMVLPQNGVELVERAARRLDADLDSIVRVVALSGAPKSHIDGKNVDVRTLLSEVIDLSGIPPRSFLESLAALATDSSERAALDDLANDLSASSEYEALTMFGIFSVVDALERFSKLPVTLEYLLSYAPRITPRTYSLASDSSYELVFNERAMAVGDRIHHGLATHMMGQLEKGHKLTISFAPSGLATMPDPEKPLAIVALGTGIASARMLLQHRHHYFQMQQERGKVGNVVMYYGFRHAGKDELFTDEIEAYVKEGWLDVRKTASRDQAPFLSPIDVMDASLADFVGRDGHISYCGLGGEVPLLVENKLGQVGVDVAALRVAGRYHEEAYSRDPDVENLFLERRGDALAPTLAGRMGRTDMFCFQCEQTHKGRGCHKIGVCGKTPRVAALQDLVVHGVKVMGFYAHELHQLGGLLLDDDDANRLMLEALFATLTNVNFDEARFVDLASRVAGTTEKLKTEYLARCAQVGAVAKTPSRGAFISVPKETSSADVLVELGKGVGILQRFGDPNSQSSEGVREMLTYAIKGIAAYADHSLVNNREDPEIYAFLRKALAYLATEGVGDDLAAGLALCLEAGKANVAAMSLLYDSHATSLGVPSPHAVPLKPKPGKAILVSGHDLVLLKALLEATEPLGINVYTHGEMLPAHGYPGLRKYSNLAGHYGGAWMRQSVEFPHFKGAILVTTNCLTEPHDTYDSRLFTAGAVGWPGVAHIGNDLSDVDFSPLVRAAIDAPGFDQSDVDFGHPDPVGQKRRPESLTVGFGHEALLGAAGTIVDEIKNGNVTRFYVVGGCDGFEGQRSYYTDLVANLEPTAVVLTLGCGKYRVNHLDLGTIGDTGIPRLLDVGQCNDAFSAVQVALALAQALDCEVKDLPLSIVLSWFEQKAIAVLLSCLHLGLKPIHLGPALPAFVTPEVLHKLVTDFGIVPIGDAAVDAKAMAAAPGAS
;
A
#
# COMPACT_ATOMS: atom_id res chain seq x y z
N MET A 1 15.46 -32.20 -45.13
CA MET A 1 15.40 -31.04 -46.06
C MET A 1 13.98 -30.52 -45.96
N ALA A 2 13.63 -29.33 -45.47
CA ALA A 2 14.32 -28.04 -45.46
C ALA A 2 14.52 -27.50 -44.02
N ARG A 3 15.78 -27.23 -43.65
CA ARG A 3 16.12 -26.34 -42.54
C ARG A 3 16.01 -24.92 -43.09
N VAL A 4 15.00 -24.16 -42.65
CA VAL A 4 15.00 -22.72 -42.87
C VAL A 4 16.12 -22.14 -42.03
N ALA A 5 17.15 -21.65 -42.71
CA ALA A 5 18.33 -21.06 -42.12
C ALA A 5 17.94 -19.82 -41.31
N VAL A 6 18.02 -19.91 -39.98
CA VAL A 6 18.21 -18.74 -39.14
C VAL A 6 19.55 -18.15 -39.55
N ARG A 7 19.50 -17.05 -40.30
CA ARG A 7 20.68 -16.34 -40.81
C ARG A 7 21.64 -16.07 -39.66
N GLY A 8 22.88 -16.50 -39.85
CA GLY A 8 23.98 -16.25 -38.93
C GLY A 8 24.14 -14.75 -38.69
N PHE A 9 23.94 -14.34 -37.44
CA PHE A 9 24.66 -13.20 -36.90
C PHE A 9 26.09 -13.67 -36.61
N SER A 10 27.00 -13.50 -37.58
CA SER A 10 28.40 -13.33 -37.20
C SER A 10 28.49 -12.04 -36.40
N GLN A 11 28.29 -12.12 -35.07
CA GLN A 11 28.71 -11.03 -34.20
C GLN A 11 30.21 -10.91 -34.36
N GLN A 12 30.66 -9.88 -35.08
CA GLN A 12 31.97 -9.29 -34.84
C GLN A 12 32.08 -9.14 -33.31
N GLN A 13 33.11 -9.73 -32.72
CA GLN A 13 33.40 -9.65 -31.28
C GLN A 13 33.71 -8.18 -30.93
N ALA A 14 32.67 -7.38 -30.76
CA ALA A 14 32.77 -6.14 -30.00
C ALA A 14 33.05 -6.53 -28.55
N VAL A 15 34.10 -5.96 -27.96
CA VAL A 15 34.45 -6.17 -26.55
C VAL A 15 33.26 -5.72 -25.69
N ARG A 16 32.54 -6.67 -25.10
CA ARG A 16 31.41 -6.39 -24.21
C ARG A 16 31.91 -5.96 -22.84
N LYS A 17 31.19 -5.02 -22.20
CA LYS A 17 31.48 -4.60 -20.83
C LYS A 17 30.95 -5.64 -19.85
N ARG A 18 31.73 -6.01 -18.83
CA ARG A 18 31.31 -6.99 -17.81
C ARG A 18 30.27 -6.41 -16.86
N LEU A 19 29.14 -7.10 -16.69
CA LEU A 19 28.10 -6.80 -15.70
C LEU A 19 28.09 -7.91 -14.64
N LEU A 20 28.38 -7.57 -13.38
CA LEU A 20 28.35 -8.52 -12.28
C LEU A 20 26.96 -8.55 -11.64
N ILE A 21 26.22 -9.66 -11.79
CA ILE A 21 24.89 -9.86 -11.22
C ILE A 21 25.03 -10.75 -9.99
N ILE A 22 24.73 -10.21 -8.81
CA ILE A 22 24.90 -10.91 -7.53
C ILE A 22 23.59 -11.05 -6.79
N TYR A 23 23.40 -12.18 -6.12
CA TYR A 23 22.19 -12.44 -5.36
C TYR A 23 22.43 -12.94 -3.94
N GLY A 24 21.57 -12.46 -3.03
CA GLY A 24 21.40 -12.99 -1.69
C GLY A 24 20.02 -13.63 -1.62
N SER A 25 19.95 -14.94 -1.44
CA SER A 25 18.73 -15.73 -1.58
C SER A 25 18.73 -16.89 -0.60
N GLN A 26 17.70 -16.99 0.25
CA GLN A 26 17.55 -18.12 1.19
C GLN A 26 16.72 -19.25 0.57
N THR A 27 15.64 -18.93 -0.14
CA THR A 27 14.66 -19.89 -0.70
C THR A 27 14.67 -19.98 -2.22
N GLY A 28 15.54 -19.21 -2.90
CA GLY A 28 15.72 -19.28 -4.35
C GLY A 28 15.07 -18.16 -5.16
N THR A 29 14.18 -17.34 -4.58
CA THR A 29 13.47 -16.28 -5.34
C THR A 29 14.41 -15.21 -5.90
N ALA A 30 15.30 -14.66 -5.07
CA ALA A 30 16.28 -13.66 -5.52
C ALA A 30 17.26 -14.23 -6.55
N GLU A 31 17.63 -15.50 -6.39
CA GLU A 31 18.44 -16.23 -7.35
C GLU A 31 17.75 -16.38 -8.71
N SER A 32 16.47 -16.75 -8.71
CA SER A 32 15.67 -16.91 -9.94
C SER A 32 15.62 -15.61 -10.76
N LEU A 33 15.34 -14.48 -10.09
CA LEU A 33 15.32 -13.16 -10.74
C LEU A 33 16.68 -12.76 -11.28
N ALA A 34 17.76 -13.00 -10.52
CA ALA A 34 19.13 -12.71 -10.96
C ALA A 34 19.53 -13.56 -12.18
N ARG A 35 19.16 -14.85 -12.21
CA ARG A 35 19.41 -15.74 -13.35
C ARG A 35 18.66 -15.27 -14.60
N MET A 36 17.42 -14.81 -14.45
CA MET A 36 16.62 -14.32 -15.58
C MET A 36 17.16 -13.01 -16.18
N LEU A 37 17.85 -12.19 -15.38
CA LEU A 37 18.48 -10.96 -15.83
C LEU A 37 19.70 -11.22 -16.75
N GLY A 38 20.43 -12.33 -16.54
CA GLY A 38 21.64 -12.67 -17.29
C GLY A 38 21.46 -12.72 -18.81
N PRO A 39 20.62 -13.62 -19.35
CA PRO A 39 20.37 -13.71 -20.78
C PRO A 39 19.97 -12.38 -21.44
N GLN A 40 19.26 -11.52 -20.69
CA GLN A 40 18.83 -10.21 -21.16
C GLN A 40 20.00 -9.23 -21.28
N ALA A 41 20.99 -9.29 -20.37
CA ALA A 41 22.17 -8.43 -20.40
C ALA A 41 22.96 -8.54 -21.72
N LEU A 42 23.01 -9.73 -22.33
CA LEU A 42 23.64 -9.95 -23.63
C LEU A 42 22.96 -9.14 -24.74
N GLY A 43 21.62 -9.07 -24.72
CA GLY A 43 20.83 -8.23 -25.62
C GLY A 43 21.07 -6.74 -25.42
N HIS A 44 21.52 -6.33 -24.23
CA HIS A 44 21.90 -4.95 -23.91
C HIS A 44 23.41 -4.67 -24.07
N ASN A 45 24.15 -5.57 -24.75
CA ASN A 45 25.59 -5.44 -25.02
C ASN A 45 26.50 -5.50 -23.78
N PHE A 46 26.04 -6.19 -22.72
CA PHE A 46 26.84 -6.51 -21.54
C PHE A 46 27.18 -8.00 -21.52
N GLU A 47 28.35 -8.34 -20.95
CA GLU A 47 28.74 -9.72 -20.64
C GLU A 47 28.43 -9.99 -19.16
N PRO A 48 27.40 -10.80 -18.84
CA PRO A 48 26.96 -10.97 -17.47
C PRO A 48 27.75 -12.08 -16.76
N ILE A 49 28.06 -11.84 -15.48
CA ILE A 49 28.62 -12.81 -14.55
C ILE A 49 27.62 -12.96 -13.42
N ILE A 50 27.01 -14.13 -13.24
CA ILE A 50 25.96 -14.37 -12.23
C ILE A 50 26.50 -15.25 -11.11
N GLU A 51 26.57 -14.73 -9.88
CA GLU A 51 27.14 -15.44 -8.73
C GLU A 51 26.39 -15.13 -7.41
N PRO A 52 26.39 -16.06 -6.42
CA PRO A 52 26.00 -15.71 -5.06
C PRO A 52 26.87 -14.57 -4.52
N MET A 53 26.29 -13.70 -3.70
CA MET A 53 27.01 -12.55 -3.12
C MET A 53 28.33 -12.97 -2.44
N ASN A 54 28.31 -14.04 -1.65
CA ASN A 54 29.51 -14.54 -0.97
C ASN A 54 30.63 -14.95 -1.95
N ASP A 55 30.33 -15.42 -3.15
CA ASP A 55 31.31 -15.85 -4.14
C ASP A 55 31.89 -14.67 -4.91
N ALA A 56 31.09 -13.62 -5.11
CA ALA A 56 31.50 -12.38 -5.75
C ALA A 56 32.63 -11.64 -5.02
N ILE A 57 32.92 -11.99 -3.75
CA ILE A 57 34.08 -11.51 -2.99
C ILE A 57 35.38 -11.78 -3.75
N ALA A 58 35.54 -12.98 -4.33
CA ALA A 58 36.74 -13.33 -5.09
C ALA A 58 36.83 -12.49 -6.37
N THR A 59 35.71 -12.36 -7.09
CA THR A 59 35.59 -11.55 -8.31
C THR A 59 35.94 -10.09 -8.07
N LEU A 60 35.50 -9.49 -6.96
CA LEU A 60 35.78 -8.09 -6.61
C LEU A 60 37.17 -7.85 -5.99
N LYS A 61 37.91 -8.92 -5.65
CA LYS A 61 39.33 -8.85 -5.24
C LYS A 61 40.29 -9.00 -6.43
N ALA A 62 39.80 -9.39 -7.60
CA ALA A 62 40.60 -9.50 -8.82
C ALA A 62 41.03 -8.12 -9.35
N SER A 63 42.10 -8.09 -10.16
CA SER A 63 42.77 -6.85 -10.61
C SER A 63 41.92 -5.96 -11.53
N GLU A 64 40.88 -6.49 -12.16
CA GLU A 64 40.02 -5.72 -13.07
C GLU A 64 38.58 -5.65 -12.52
N PRO A 65 38.06 -4.46 -12.19
CA PRO A 65 36.70 -4.32 -11.70
C PRO A 65 35.64 -4.57 -12.81
N PRO A 66 34.41 -4.95 -12.44
CA PRO A 66 33.30 -5.00 -13.39
C PRO A 66 32.88 -3.59 -13.81
N ALA A 67 32.20 -3.47 -14.95
CA ALA A 67 31.70 -2.19 -15.43
C ALA A 67 30.46 -1.72 -14.64
N ALA A 68 29.68 -2.66 -14.08
CA ALA A 68 28.55 -2.39 -13.20
C ALA A 68 28.20 -3.61 -12.36
N ILE A 69 27.43 -3.40 -11.28
CA ILE A 69 26.94 -4.46 -10.37
C ILE A 69 25.41 -4.39 -10.25
N ALA A 70 24.71 -5.50 -10.48
CA ALA A 70 23.28 -5.62 -10.22
C ALA A 70 23.04 -6.58 -9.06
N CYS A 71 22.41 -6.12 -7.99
CA CYS A 71 22.18 -6.90 -6.77
C CYS A 71 20.70 -7.26 -6.64
N VAL A 72 20.39 -8.52 -6.35
CA VAL A 72 19.05 -8.96 -5.93
C VAL A 72 19.13 -9.59 -4.55
N CYS A 73 18.53 -8.99 -3.52
CA CYS A 73 18.74 -9.42 -2.14
C CYS A 73 17.42 -9.62 -1.41
N SER A 74 17.13 -10.85 -0.97
CA SER A 74 16.02 -11.12 -0.05
C SER A 74 16.38 -10.77 1.38
N THR A 75 15.41 -10.31 2.17
CA THR A 75 15.53 -10.20 3.62
C THR A 75 15.03 -11.48 4.29
N TYR A 76 15.75 -12.01 5.27
CA TYR A 76 15.39 -13.22 6.00
C TYR A 76 15.06 -12.93 7.47
N GLY A 77 14.11 -13.68 8.05
CA GLY A 77 13.74 -13.60 9.46
C GLY A 77 13.45 -12.17 9.95
N VAL A 78 14.19 -11.75 10.96
CA VAL A 78 14.08 -10.42 11.62
C VAL A 78 15.00 -9.37 10.99
N GLY A 79 15.16 -9.41 9.66
CA GLY A 79 15.95 -8.43 8.93
C GLY A 79 17.38 -8.88 8.56
N GLU A 80 17.68 -10.16 8.72
CA GLU A 80 18.99 -10.75 8.47
C GLU A 80 19.29 -10.89 6.96
N PHE A 81 20.57 -10.99 6.65
CA PHE A 81 21.03 -11.36 5.32
C PHE A 81 20.85 -12.87 5.09
N PRO A 82 20.54 -13.30 3.87
CA PRO A 82 20.60 -14.71 3.51
C PRO A 82 21.99 -15.29 3.72
N SER A 83 22.07 -16.57 4.04
CA SER A 83 23.34 -17.27 4.33
C SER A 83 24.39 -17.13 3.22
N ASN A 84 23.96 -17.04 1.95
CA ASN A 84 24.84 -16.81 0.79
C ASN A 84 25.22 -15.34 0.55
N ALA A 85 24.88 -14.42 1.46
CA ALA A 85 25.17 -12.99 1.39
C ALA A 85 25.81 -12.41 2.67
N GLU A 86 25.71 -13.07 3.82
CA GLU A 86 26.23 -12.58 5.10
C GLU A 86 27.72 -12.21 5.06
N ARG A 87 28.56 -13.09 4.52
CA ARG A 87 30.02 -12.86 4.43
C ARG A 87 30.34 -11.70 3.50
N PHE A 88 29.62 -11.60 2.38
CA PHE A 88 29.77 -10.48 1.45
C PHE A 88 29.44 -9.15 2.11
N PHE A 89 28.30 -9.06 2.80
CA PHE A 89 27.94 -7.86 3.55
C PHE A 89 29.01 -7.49 4.59
N GLY A 90 29.56 -8.48 5.32
CA GLY A 90 30.66 -8.26 6.26
C GLY A 90 31.90 -7.64 5.63
N GLU A 91 32.32 -8.09 4.44
CA GLU A 91 33.48 -7.53 3.72
C GLU A 91 33.18 -6.13 3.15
N VAL A 92 31.99 -5.90 2.60
CA VAL A 92 31.55 -4.59 2.09
C VAL A 92 31.50 -3.57 3.23
N ASN A 93 30.93 -3.94 4.38
CA ASN A 93 30.78 -3.06 5.55
C ASN A 93 32.13 -2.68 6.17
N ARG A 94 33.16 -3.53 6.03
CA ARG A 94 34.55 -3.22 6.40
C ARG A 94 35.32 -2.46 5.30
N ALA A 95 34.69 -2.14 4.17
CA ALA A 95 35.31 -1.56 2.98
C ALA A 95 36.53 -2.35 2.47
N ALA A 96 36.49 -3.68 2.59
CA ALA A 96 37.62 -4.58 2.28
C ALA A 96 37.72 -4.99 0.80
N LEU A 97 36.82 -4.49 -0.06
CA LEU A 97 36.71 -4.88 -1.47
C LEU A 97 37.12 -3.72 -2.39
N PRO A 98 38.35 -3.73 -2.96
CA PRO A 98 38.85 -2.62 -3.79
C PRO A 98 38.06 -2.47 -5.10
N GLY A 99 37.55 -3.58 -5.66
CA GLY A 99 36.77 -3.59 -6.91
C GLY A 99 35.38 -2.93 -6.84
N LEU A 100 35.01 -2.35 -5.70
CA LEU A 100 33.75 -1.59 -5.55
C LEU A 100 33.91 -0.09 -5.86
N ARG A 101 35.13 0.46 -5.73
CA ARG A 101 35.34 1.92 -5.81
C ARG A 101 35.03 2.44 -7.21
N GLY A 102 34.10 3.38 -7.30
CA GLY A 102 33.68 4.02 -8.55
C GLY A 102 32.84 3.14 -9.48
N VAL A 103 32.49 1.92 -9.07
CA VAL A 103 31.68 1.01 -9.89
C VAL A 103 30.19 1.33 -9.67
N PRO A 104 29.40 1.52 -10.75
CA PRO A 104 27.97 1.74 -10.63
C PRO A 104 27.25 0.46 -10.16
N TYR A 105 26.35 0.58 -9.20
CA TYR A 105 25.56 -0.54 -8.69
C TYR A 105 24.06 -0.23 -8.64
N SER A 106 23.23 -1.26 -8.75
CA SER A 106 21.79 -1.17 -8.47
C SER A 106 21.34 -2.34 -7.61
N ILE A 107 20.33 -2.14 -6.76
CA ILE A 107 19.80 -3.16 -5.86
C ILE A 107 18.28 -3.27 -6.01
N LEU A 108 17.81 -4.50 -6.17
CA LEU A 108 16.44 -4.91 -5.93
C LEU A 108 16.37 -5.66 -4.60
N GLY A 109 15.67 -5.08 -3.64
CA GLY A 109 15.30 -5.75 -2.40
C GLY A 109 14.05 -6.60 -2.57
N LEU A 110 14.07 -7.81 -2.03
CA LEU A 110 12.88 -8.63 -1.80
C LEU A 110 12.57 -8.65 -0.30
N GLY A 111 11.37 -8.21 0.07
CA GLY A 111 10.91 -8.23 1.46
C GLY A 111 9.40 -8.23 1.56
N ASP A 112 8.89 -8.28 2.79
CA ASP A 112 7.46 -8.20 3.10
C ASP A 112 7.16 -6.92 3.88
N SER A 113 6.31 -6.04 3.33
CA SER A 113 5.94 -4.76 3.97
C SER A 113 5.15 -4.92 5.27
N ARG A 114 4.67 -6.14 5.55
CA ARG A 114 4.04 -6.50 6.82
C ARG A 114 5.07 -6.78 7.92
N ASN A 115 6.33 -7.00 7.55
CA ASN A 115 7.42 -7.19 8.50
C ASN A 115 8.06 -5.82 8.80
N GLU A 116 8.27 -5.50 10.07
CA GLU A 116 8.91 -4.25 10.51
C GLU A 116 10.31 -4.05 9.89
N HIS A 117 10.99 -5.16 9.58
CA HIS A 117 12.28 -5.21 8.89
C HIS A 117 12.13 -5.24 7.36
N TYR A 118 11.07 -4.64 6.81
CA TYR A 118 10.80 -4.61 5.38
C TYR A 118 12.04 -4.20 4.57
N ASN A 119 12.57 -5.15 3.78
CA ASN A 119 13.77 -4.98 2.96
C ASN A 119 15.04 -4.54 3.74
N ALA A 120 15.16 -4.88 5.03
CA ALA A 120 16.27 -4.46 5.87
C ALA A 120 17.64 -4.85 5.31
N ALA A 121 17.79 -6.08 4.79
CA ALA A 121 19.06 -6.53 4.19
C ALA A 121 19.47 -5.68 2.97
N ALA A 122 18.52 -5.40 2.07
CA ALA A 122 18.78 -4.57 0.89
C ALA A 122 19.10 -3.10 1.25
N LYS A 123 18.39 -2.54 2.24
CA LYS A 123 18.65 -1.19 2.78
C LYS A 123 20.03 -1.10 3.43
N ALA A 124 20.40 -2.09 4.24
CA ALA A 124 21.71 -2.17 4.87
C ALA A 124 22.83 -2.31 3.83
N LEU A 125 22.62 -3.14 2.80
CA LEU A 125 23.56 -3.33 1.71
C LEU A 125 23.78 -2.04 0.90
N ASP A 126 22.72 -1.29 0.58
CA ASP A 126 22.82 0.01 -0.10
C ASP A 126 23.72 0.97 0.70
N GLY A 127 23.47 1.07 2.01
CA GLY A 127 24.30 1.90 2.90
C GLY A 127 25.76 1.48 2.94
N ALA A 128 26.04 0.17 2.98
CA ALA A 128 27.40 -0.36 3.02
C ALA A 128 28.15 -0.16 1.69
N LEU A 129 27.48 -0.35 0.54
CA LEU A 129 28.08 -0.13 -0.78
C LEU A 129 28.44 1.34 -1.01
N ARG A 130 27.59 2.29 -0.59
CA ARG A 130 27.91 3.73 -0.63
C ARG A 130 29.13 4.06 0.22
N LYS A 131 29.21 3.52 1.44
CA LYS A 131 30.37 3.71 2.34
C LYS A 131 31.66 3.11 1.76
N ALA A 132 31.56 2.01 1.02
CA ALA A 132 32.70 1.38 0.33
C ALA A 132 33.15 2.13 -0.95
N GLY A 133 32.45 3.20 -1.35
CA GLY A 133 32.80 4.05 -2.50
C GLY A 133 32.21 3.60 -3.84
N ALA A 134 31.20 2.72 -3.83
CA ALA A 134 30.43 2.38 -5.03
C ALA A 134 29.41 3.48 -5.36
N VAL A 135 29.04 3.63 -6.63
CA VAL A 135 28.13 4.69 -7.10
C VAL A 135 26.76 4.09 -7.38
N SER A 136 25.71 4.62 -6.77
CA SER A 136 24.35 4.15 -7.04
C SER A 136 23.93 4.54 -8.46
N ALA A 137 23.58 3.57 -9.30
CA ALA A 137 23.16 3.75 -10.70
C ALA A 137 21.69 4.18 -10.80
N GLN A 138 20.87 3.83 -9.82
CA GLN A 138 19.45 4.21 -9.70
C GLN A 138 19.00 4.05 -8.25
N LYS A 139 17.83 4.62 -7.91
CA LYS A 139 17.24 4.49 -6.57
C LYS A 139 17.09 3.01 -6.19
N LEU A 140 17.37 2.69 -4.91
CA LEU A 140 17.13 1.38 -4.32
C LEU A 140 15.67 0.96 -4.58
N ALA A 141 15.48 -0.14 -5.31
CA ALA A 141 14.16 -0.68 -5.61
C ALA A 141 13.76 -1.67 -4.52
N LEU A 142 12.58 -1.48 -3.93
CA LEU A 142 12.06 -2.35 -2.87
C LEU A 142 10.79 -3.04 -3.37
N SER A 143 10.87 -4.35 -3.54
CA SER A 143 9.70 -5.16 -3.88
C SER A 143 9.00 -5.65 -2.62
N CYS A 144 7.73 -6.05 -2.75
CA CYS A 144 6.94 -6.51 -1.63
C CYS A 144 6.25 -7.84 -1.95
N GLU A 145 6.43 -8.83 -1.07
CA GLU A 145 5.84 -10.15 -1.22
C GLU A 145 4.31 -10.10 -1.37
N THR A 146 3.63 -9.18 -0.69
CA THR A 146 2.16 -8.99 -0.78
C THR A 146 1.65 -8.54 -2.13
N LYS A 147 2.49 -7.92 -2.95
CA LYS A 147 2.14 -7.42 -4.29
C LYS A 147 2.78 -8.24 -5.41
N GLY A 148 3.47 -9.32 -5.05
CA GLY A 148 4.41 -10.00 -5.94
C GLY A 148 5.70 -9.20 -6.14
N HIS A 149 6.78 -9.92 -6.41
CA HIS A 149 8.10 -9.29 -6.65
C HIS A 149 8.31 -8.85 -8.11
N ASP A 150 7.49 -9.36 -9.04
CA ASP A 150 7.74 -9.22 -10.48
C ASP A 150 7.56 -7.78 -10.98
N SER A 151 6.52 -7.07 -10.54
CA SER A 151 6.29 -5.68 -10.94
C SER A 151 7.47 -4.77 -10.57
N ALA A 152 7.94 -4.85 -9.31
CA ALA A 152 9.10 -4.09 -8.85
C ALA A 152 10.40 -4.55 -9.54
N TYR A 153 10.55 -5.84 -9.84
CA TYR A 153 11.68 -6.37 -10.62
C TYR A 153 11.72 -5.76 -12.02
N ARG A 154 10.57 -5.67 -12.70
CA ARG A 154 10.49 -5.10 -14.05
C ARG A 154 10.80 -3.61 -14.08
N GLU A 155 10.28 -2.85 -13.12
CA GLU A 155 10.59 -1.42 -12.98
C GLU A 155 12.09 -1.20 -12.71
N TRP A 156 12.65 -1.94 -11.73
CA TRP A 156 14.08 -1.92 -11.42
C TRP A 156 14.96 -2.28 -12.61
N LYS A 157 14.56 -3.32 -13.36
CA LYS A 157 15.26 -3.79 -14.57
C LYS A 157 15.29 -2.70 -15.64
N ARG A 158 14.17 -2.02 -15.91
CA ARG A 158 14.12 -0.90 -16.87
C ARG A 158 15.05 0.24 -16.44
N GLY A 159 15.01 0.60 -15.16
CA GLY A 159 15.91 1.61 -14.59
C GLY A 159 17.39 1.21 -14.68
N LEU A 160 17.70 -0.08 -14.52
CA LEU A 160 19.07 -0.61 -14.65
C LEU A 160 19.59 -0.41 -16.07
N TRP A 161 18.83 -0.85 -17.08
CA TRP A 161 19.26 -0.73 -18.47
C TRP A 161 19.37 0.72 -18.93
N LYS A 162 18.47 1.59 -18.48
CA LYS A 162 18.55 3.04 -18.72
C LYS A 162 19.82 3.63 -18.10
N ALA A 163 20.12 3.31 -16.85
CA ALA A 163 21.31 3.80 -16.15
C ALA A 163 22.63 3.31 -16.78
N LEU A 164 22.61 2.13 -17.40
CA LEU A 164 23.74 1.55 -18.11
C LEU A 164 23.88 2.02 -19.57
N GLY A 165 23.02 2.94 -20.03
CA GLY A 165 23.09 3.56 -21.35
C GLY A 165 22.53 2.71 -22.49
N SER A 166 21.64 1.76 -22.20
CA SER A 166 20.97 0.97 -23.25
C SER A 166 19.85 1.76 -23.93
N THR A 167 19.80 1.72 -25.27
CA THR A 167 18.74 2.34 -26.09
C THR A 167 17.49 1.47 -26.24
N VAL A 168 17.59 0.19 -25.90
CA VAL A 168 16.48 -0.75 -25.86
C VAL A 168 16.12 -0.93 -24.38
N LEU A 169 14.93 -0.48 -23.98
CA LEU A 169 14.45 -0.60 -22.58
C LEU A 169 13.44 -1.75 -22.39
N HIS A 170 12.87 -2.24 -23.50
CA HIS A 170 11.92 -3.35 -23.56
C HIS A 170 12.36 -4.36 -24.62
N GLY A 171 12.20 -5.66 -24.35
CA GLY A 171 12.21 -6.69 -25.39
C GLY A 171 13.48 -6.77 -26.24
N GLY A 172 14.68 -6.70 -25.63
CA GLY A 172 15.88 -7.14 -26.32
C GLY A 172 15.70 -8.57 -26.83
N VAL A 173 16.14 -8.87 -28.05
CA VAL A 173 16.00 -10.22 -28.64
C VAL A 173 16.56 -11.24 -27.66
N PRO A 174 15.75 -12.21 -27.18
CA PRO A 174 16.19 -13.16 -26.17
C PRO A 174 17.42 -13.93 -26.67
N SER A 175 18.56 -13.74 -26.00
CA SER A 175 19.75 -14.55 -26.25
C SER A 175 19.62 -15.85 -25.47
N VAL A 176 19.85 -16.98 -26.12
CA VAL A 176 20.00 -18.27 -25.43
C VAL A 176 21.40 -18.33 -24.82
N VAL A 177 21.50 -18.81 -23.58
CA VAL A 177 22.77 -18.94 -22.86
C VAL A 177 23.21 -20.39 -22.70
N TYR A 178 22.41 -21.33 -23.20
CA TYR A 178 22.77 -22.74 -23.29
C TYR A 178 22.66 -23.20 -24.74
N GLU A 179 23.54 -24.11 -25.13
CA GLU A 179 23.45 -24.85 -26.38
C GLU A 179 23.27 -26.34 -26.06
N CYS A 180 22.31 -27.01 -26.67
CA CYS A 180 22.09 -28.45 -26.53
C CYS A 180 22.57 -29.16 -27.81
N ARG A 181 23.73 -29.82 -27.74
CA ARG A 181 24.30 -30.53 -28.90
C ARG A 181 23.90 -32.01 -28.87
N PRO A 182 23.16 -32.54 -29.85
CA PRO A 182 22.81 -33.96 -29.88
C PRO A 182 24.05 -34.86 -29.92
N VAL A 183 24.11 -35.84 -29.02
CA VAL A 183 25.22 -36.82 -28.89
C VAL A 183 24.65 -38.24 -28.77
N PRO A 184 24.05 -38.80 -29.84
CA PRO A 184 23.23 -40.00 -29.79
C PRO A 184 23.97 -41.28 -29.34
N THR A 185 25.30 -41.29 -29.36
CA THR A 185 26.13 -42.42 -28.95
C THR A 185 26.69 -42.32 -27.53
N ALA A 186 26.47 -41.18 -26.85
CA ALA A 186 26.90 -41.00 -25.46
C ALA A 186 25.97 -41.77 -24.50
N LYS A 187 26.39 -41.92 -23.24
CA LYS A 187 25.50 -42.34 -22.15
C LYS A 187 25.13 -41.11 -21.34
N PRO A 188 23.91 -41.04 -20.78
CA PRO A 188 23.54 -39.95 -19.90
C PRO A 188 24.41 -40.01 -18.63
N GLU A 189 24.98 -38.88 -18.28
CA GLU A 189 25.67 -38.65 -17.02
C GLU A 189 24.64 -38.22 -15.98
N PRO A 190 24.66 -38.81 -14.77
CA PRO A 190 23.76 -38.36 -13.71
C PRO A 190 24.07 -36.90 -13.36
N LEU A 191 23.02 -36.10 -13.20
CA LEU A 191 23.18 -34.76 -12.65
C LEU A 191 23.66 -34.89 -11.21
N GLU A 192 24.82 -34.31 -10.92
CA GLU A 192 25.32 -34.22 -9.56
C GLU A 192 24.30 -33.41 -8.75
N SER A 193 23.87 -33.97 -7.61
CA SER A 193 22.98 -33.25 -6.71
C SER A 193 23.63 -31.90 -6.34
N PRO A 194 22.85 -30.81 -6.23
CA PRO A 194 23.39 -29.51 -5.85
C PRO A 194 24.23 -29.64 -4.56
N TYR A 195 25.30 -28.85 -4.44
CA TYR A 195 26.21 -28.95 -3.31
C TYR A 195 25.45 -28.91 -1.97
N GLY A 196 25.57 -29.98 -1.18
CA GLY A 196 24.89 -30.12 0.12
C GLY A 196 23.63 -31.00 0.11
N PHE A 197 23.20 -31.53 -1.04
CA PHE A 197 22.10 -32.51 -1.13
C PHE A 197 22.62 -33.95 -1.06
N GLU A 198 21.83 -34.83 -0.45
CA GLU A 198 22.07 -36.26 -0.26
C GLU A 198 20.77 -37.06 -0.50
N HIS A 199 20.87 -38.38 -0.68
CA HIS A 199 19.70 -39.23 -0.88
C HIS A 199 19.23 -39.86 0.44
N ALA A 200 17.95 -39.67 0.76
CA ALA A 200 17.27 -40.35 1.86
C ALA A 200 16.40 -41.49 1.32
N THR A 201 16.50 -42.67 1.92
CA THR A 201 15.65 -43.82 1.59
C THR A 201 14.35 -43.73 2.37
N VAL A 202 13.22 -43.88 1.68
CA VAL A 202 11.88 -43.88 2.30
C VAL A 202 11.67 -45.19 3.07
N ALA A 203 11.42 -45.07 4.37
CA ALA A 203 11.07 -46.20 5.24
C ALA A 203 9.56 -46.48 5.24
N SER A 204 8.74 -45.43 5.30
CA SER A 204 7.27 -45.52 5.17
C SER A 204 6.66 -44.20 4.69
N ASN A 205 5.50 -44.29 4.03
CA ASN A 205 4.69 -43.16 3.58
C ASN A 205 3.21 -43.47 3.89
N GLU A 206 2.72 -42.95 4.99
CA GLU A 206 1.42 -43.32 5.57
C GLU A 206 0.42 -42.18 5.41
N VAL A 207 -0.79 -42.47 4.94
CA VAL A 207 -1.90 -41.52 5.01
C VAL A 207 -2.38 -41.45 6.45
N VAL A 208 -2.36 -40.25 7.03
CA VAL A 208 -2.72 -39.99 8.44
C VAL A 208 -4.06 -39.25 8.59
N SER A 209 -4.63 -38.74 7.49
CA SER A 209 -6.01 -38.25 7.47
C SER A 209 -7.03 -39.39 7.29
N ALA A 210 -8.30 -39.13 7.58
CA ALA A 210 -9.37 -40.11 7.40
C ALA A 210 -9.52 -40.59 5.94
N PRO A 211 -9.92 -41.87 5.72
CA PRO A 211 -10.18 -42.40 4.38
C PRO A 211 -11.21 -41.55 3.60
N GLY A 212 -10.90 -41.21 2.35
CA GLY A 212 -11.78 -40.42 1.47
C GLY A 212 -11.84 -38.92 1.79
N TYR A 213 -11.08 -38.44 2.78
CA TYR A 213 -10.96 -37.02 3.07
C TYR A 213 -9.97 -36.32 2.14
N ALA A 214 -10.38 -35.18 1.57
CA ALA A 214 -9.50 -34.26 0.85
C ALA A 214 -9.51 -32.90 1.59
N PRO A 215 -8.35 -32.31 1.91
CA PRO A 215 -6.98 -32.68 1.50
C PRO A 215 -6.43 -33.91 2.24
N VAL A 216 -5.51 -34.63 1.59
CA VAL A 216 -4.91 -35.86 2.14
C VAL A 216 -3.65 -35.51 2.93
N PHE A 217 -3.57 -35.88 4.21
CA PHE A 217 -2.36 -35.69 5.01
C PHE A 217 -1.54 -36.97 5.03
N ARG A 218 -0.22 -36.83 4.84
CA ARG A 218 0.73 -37.95 4.83
C ARG A 218 1.86 -37.72 5.81
N LYS A 219 2.32 -38.82 6.41
CA LYS A 219 3.53 -38.90 7.24
C LYS A 219 4.57 -39.73 6.50
N LEU A 220 5.65 -39.08 6.09
CA LEU A 220 6.77 -39.69 5.38
C LEU A 220 7.93 -39.86 6.34
N ARG A 221 8.45 -41.08 6.45
CA ARG A 221 9.58 -41.43 7.31
C ARG A 221 10.75 -41.91 6.46
N PHE A 222 11.95 -41.44 6.77
CA PHE A 222 13.18 -41.93 6.16
C PHE A 222 13.91 -42.96 7.04
N GLU A 223 14.69 -43.83 6.41
CA GLU A 223 15.65 -44.70 7.09
C GLU A 223 16.73 -43.88 7.81
N PRO A 224 17.39 -44.42 8.86
CA PRO A 224 18.51 -43.75 9.50
C PRO A 224 19.61 -43.38 8.49
N MET A 225 20.05 -42.12 8.53
CA MET A 225 21.08 -41.59 7.63
C MET A 225 22.41 -41.42 8.38
N ASP A 226 23.50 -41.91 7.78
CA ASP A 226 24.86 -41.68 8.28
C ASP A 226 25.37 -40.32 7.82
N ARG A 227 25.10 -39.28 8.62
CA ARG A 227 25.42 -37.89 8.30
C ARG A 227 26.79 -37.51 8.83
N ARG A 228 27.52 -36.70 8.06
CA ARG A 228 28.80 -36.10 8.49
C ARG A 228 28.66 -35.15 9.69
N ARG A 229 27.45 -34.63 9.94
CA ARG A 229 27.14 -33.75 11.07
C ARG A 229 25.99 -34.33 11.88
N PRO A 230 26.03 -34.23 13.22
CA PRO A 230 24.91 -34.66 14.07
C PRO A 230 23.63 -33.90 13.72
N ARG A 231 22.51 -34.61 13.70
CA ARG A 231 21.17 -34.03 13.53
C ARG A 231 20.90 -33.02 14.64
N LYS A 232 20.38 -31.85 14.27
CA LYS A 232 19.77 -30.95 15.25
C LYS A 232 18.25 -31.06 15.19
N LEU A 233 17.62 -30.88 16.34
CA LEU A 233 16.16 -30.90 16.47
C LEU A 233 15.50 -29.74 15.70
N ASN A 234 16.19 -28.60 15.65
CA ASN A 234 15.79 -27.39 14.92
C ASN A 234 16.43 -27.33 13.51
N GLU A 235 16.48 -28.45 12.79
CA GLU A 235 16.84 -28.43 11.36
C GLU A 235 15.60 -28.60 10.50
N HIS A 236 15.59 -27.94 9.35
CA HIS A 236 14.63 -28.19 8.29
C HIS A 236 15.18 -29.17 7.28
N VAL A 237 14.28 -29.90 6.62
CA VAL A 237 14.59 -30.75 5.47
C VAL A 237 14.17 -30.02 4.20
N MET A 238 15.15 -29.73 3.34
CA MET A 238 14.92 -29.21 2.00
C MET A 238 14.78 -30.38 1.04
N VAL A 239 13.59 -30.59 0.49
CA VAL A 239 13.30 -31.62 -0.52
C VAL A 239 13.47 -31.01 -1.90
N LEU A 240 14.27 -31.63 -2.76
CA LEU A 240 14.36 -31.24 -4.18
C LEU A 240 13.31 -32.01 -4.98
N PRO A 241 12.25 -31.35 -5.49
CA PRO A 241 11.19 -32.06 -6.19
C PRO A 241 11.49 -32.27 -7.68
N GLN A 242 10.64 -33.04 -8.37
CA GLN A 242 10.75 -33.32 -9.80
C GLN A 242 9.37 -33.21 -10.47
N ASN A 243 9.33 -32.82 -11.75
CA ASN A 243 8.08 -32.79 -12.51
C ASN A 243 7.54 -34.20 -12.74
N GLY A 244 6.22 -34.34 -12.67
CA GLY A 244 5.54 -35.58 -13.00
C GLY A 244 5.69 -35.95 -14.48
N VAL A 245 5.62 -37.26 -14.77
CA VAL A 245 5.81 -37.82 -16.12
C VAL A 245 4.87 -37.17 -17.14
N GLU A 246 3.59 -36.97 -16.80
CA GLU A 246 2.59 -36.37 -17.68
C GLU A 246 2.98 -34.93 -18.10
N LEU A 247 3.48 -34.14 -17.16
CA LEU A 247 3.87 -32.75 -17.42
C LEU A 247 5.12 -32.67 -18.30
N VAL A 248 6.07 -33.58 -18.09
CA VAL A 248 7.28 -33.73 -18.91
C VAL A 248 6.91 -34.12 -20.35
N GLU A 249 5.98 -35.05 -20.52
CA GLU A 249 5.49 -35.45 -21.85
C GLU A 249 4.74 -34.33 -22.57
N ARG A 250 3.92 -33.54 -21.85
CA ARG A 250 3.26 -32.35 -22.40
C ARG A 250 4.28 -31.32 -22.91
N ALA A 251 5.30 -31.02 -22.10
CA ALA A 251 6.38 -30.12 -22.50
C ALA A 251 7.17 -30.66 -23.72
N ALA A 252 7.51 -31.94 -23.73
CA ALA A 252 8.23 -32.58 -24.84
C ALA A 252 7.44 -32.54 -26.15
N ARG A 253 6.12 -32.81 -26.11
CA ARG A 253 5.24 -32.65 -27.28
C ARG A 253 5.24 -31.22 -27.80
N ARG A 254 5.23 -30.24 -26.91
CA ARG A 254 5.26 -28.82 -27.31
C ARG A 254 6.61 -28.38 -27.89
N LEU A 255 7.70 -29.03 -27.50
CA LEU A 255 9.05 -28.77 -28.00
C LEU A 255 9.42 -29.60 -29.25
N ASP A 256 8.56 -30.54 -29.66
CA ASP A 256 8.90 -31.57 -30.66
C ASP A 256 10.21 -32.31 -30.32
N ALA A 257 10.39 -32.63 -29.03
CA ALA A 257 11.62 -33.19 -28.51
C ALA A 257 11.44 -34.67 -28.13
N ASP A 258 12.41 -35.50 -28.51
CA ASP A 258 12.50 -36.89 -28.05
C ASP A 258 13.11 -36.92 -26.63
N LEU A 259 12.34 -37.44 -25.68
CA LEU A 259 12.71 -37.51 -24.27
C LEU A 259 13.96 -38.36 -24.02
N ASP A 260 14.21 -39.36 -24.85
CA ASP A 260 15.34 -40.28 -24.69
C ASP A 260 16.58 -39.82 -25.48
N SER A 261 16.48 -38.70 -26.20
CA SER A 261 17.61 -38.11 -26.90
C SER A 261 18.61 -37.52 -25.92
N ILE A 262 19.89 -37.84 -26.14
CA ILE A 262 20.99 -37.38 -25.29
C ILE A 262 21.60 -36.13 -25.90
N VAL A 263 21.64 -35.05 -25.12
CA VAL A 263 22.23 -33.77 -25.50
C VAL A 263 23.40 -33.43 -24.60
N ARG A 264 24.48 -32.93 -25.18
CA ARG A 264 25.56 -32.29 -24.43
C ARG A 264 25.17 -30.83 -24.21
N VAL A 265 24.97 -30.45 -22.95
CA VAL A 265 24.65 -29.07 -22.60
C VAL A 265 25.94 -28.27 -22.50
N VAL A 266 26.01 -27.16 -23.22
CA VAL A 266 27.17 -26.26 -23.23
C VAL A 266 26.71 -24.88 -22.79
N ALA A 267 27.25 -24.40 -21.67
CA ALA A 267 27.07 -23.03 -21.24
C ALA A 267 27.75 -22.06 -22.21
N LEU A 268 27.02 -21.05 -22.66
CA LEU A 268 27.51 -19.94 -23.46
C LEU A 268 27.84 -18.74 -22.56
N SER A 269 28.42 -17.68 -23.15
CA SER A 269 28.64 -16.42 -22.42
C SER A 269 27.33 -15.93 -21.81
N GLY A 270 27.36 -15.65 -20.52
CA GLY A 270 26.19 -15.21 -19.74
C GLY A 270 25.30 -16.31 -19.17
N ALA A 271 25.65 -17.58 -19.33
CA ALA A 271 25.02 -18.66 -18.59
C ALA A 271 25.39 -18.56 -17.10
N PRO A 272 24.42 -18.70 -16.18
CA PRO A 272 24.76 -18.81 -14.78
C PRO A 272 25.46 -20.15 -14.51
N LYS A 273 26.29 -20.22 -13.47
CA LYS A 273 26.88 -21.50 -13.03
C LYS A 273 25.77 -22.53 -12.81
N SER A 274 25.95 -23.69 -13.43
CA SER A 274 24.96 -24.77 -13.41
C SER A 274 25.67 -26.12 -13.43
N HIS A 275 25.11 -27.09 -12.70
CA HIS A 275 25.63 -28.46 -12.62
C HIS A 275 25.38 -29.27 -13.90
N ILE A 276 24.61 -28.71 -14.85
CA ILE A 276 24.34 -29.34 -16.15
C ILE A 276 25.42 -29.01 -17.20
N ASP A 277 26.28 -28.01 -16.96
CA ASP A 277 27.25 -27.56 -17.96
C ASP A 277 28.31 -28.62 -18.27
N GLY A 278 28.55 -28.86 -19.55
CA GLY A 278 29.53 -29.80 -20.07
C GLY A 278 29.10 -31.27 -20.03
N LYS A 279 27.94 -31.58 -19.41
CA LYS A 279 27.42 -32.94 -19.19
C LYS A 279 26.60 -33.44 -20.39
N ASN A 280 26.63 -34.75 -20.62
CA ASN A 280 25.70 -35.43 -21.53
C ASN A 280 24.45 -35.83 -20.74
N VAL A 281 23.29 -35.28 -21.06
CA VAL A 281 22.05 -35.46 -20.30
C VAL A 281 20.93 -35.76 -21.28
N ASP A 282 20.01 -36.67 -20.93
CA ASP A 282 18.80 -36.88 -21.71
C ASP A 282 17.80 -35.71 -21.53
N VAL A 283 16.99 -35.47 -22.56
CA VAL A 283 15.99 -34.39 -22.53
C VAL A 283 14.99 -34.57 -21.39
N ARG A 284 14.63 -35.81 -21.07
CA ARG A 284 13.74 -36.13 -19.94
C ARG A 284 14.26 -35.56 -18.63
N THR A 285 15.53 -35.80 -18.29
CA THR A 285 16.16 -35.31 -17.07
C THR A 285 16.16 -33.77 -17.01
N LEU A 286 16.40 -33.09 -18.13
CA LEU A 286 16.35 -31.62 -18.19
C LEU A 286 14.96 -31.07 -17.89
N LEU A 287 13.92 -31.72 -18.41
CA LEU A 287 12.53 -31.35 -18.21
C LEU A 287 11.98 -31.82 -16.87
N SER A 288 12.49 -32.89 -16.27
CA SER A 288 12.00 -33.43 -14.99
C SER A 288 12.67 -32.81 -13.77
N GLU A 289 13.97 -32.52 -13.85
CA GLU A 289 14.77 -32.16 -12.67
C GLU A 289 15.24 -30.70 -12.65
N VAL A 290 15.19 -30.00 -13.79
CA VAL A 290 15.87 -28.69 -13.91
C VAL A 290 14.90 -27.53 -14.15
N ILE A 291 13.90 -27.68 -15.02
CA ILE A 291 12.91 -26.62 -15.34
C ILE A 291 11.66 -26.81 -14.48
N ASP A 292 11.14 -25.77 -13.85
CA ASP A 292 9.85 -25.83 -13.15
C ASP A 292 8.71 -25.64 -14.17
N LEU A 293 8.19 -26.76 -14.65
CA LEU A 293 7.11 -26.78 -15.64
C LEU A 293 5.74 -26.49 -15.00
N SER A 294 5.62 -26.77 -13.70
CA SER A 294 4.37 -26.68 -12.95
C SER A 294 4.12 -25.29 -12.38
N GLY A 295 5.18 -24.50 -12.19
CA GLY A 295 5.10 -23.17 -11.62
C GLY A 295 4.26 -22.20 -12.44
N ILE A 296 3.68 -21.22 -11.75
CA ILE A 296 3.00 -20.08 -12.37
C ILE A 296 4.04 -19.31 -13.23
N PRO A 297 3.77 -19.05 -14.51
CA PRO A 297 4.72 -18.38 -15.37
C PRO A 297 4.92 -16.93 -14.90
N PRO A 298 6.15 -16.51 -14.57
CA PRO A 298 6.43 -15.12 -14.23
C PRO A 298 6.07 -14.20 -15.39
N ARG A 299 5.54 -12.99 -15.14
CA ARG A 299 5.21 -12.06 -16.22
C ARG A 299 6.45 -11.64 -17.02
N SER A 300 7.61 -11.64 -16.39
CA SER A 300 8.92 -11.48 -17.02
C SER A 300 9.28 -12.61 -18.01
N PHE A 301 8.83 -13.85 -17.77
CA PHE A 301 8.92 -14.95 -18.74
C PHE A 301 7.91 -14.80 -19.88
N LEU A 302 6.68 -14.34 -19.59
CA LEU A 302 5.70 -14.03 -20.63
C LEU A 302 6.17 -12.90 -21.56
N GLU A 303 6.78 -11.86 -21.00
CA GLU A 303 7.44 -10.77 -21.74
C GLU A 303 8.53 -11.31 -22.69
N SER A 304 9.32 -12.30 -22.24
CA SER A 304 10.33 -12.92 -23.11
C SER A 304 9.71 -13.80 -24.21
N LEU A 305 8.56 -14.44 -23.96
CA LEU A 305 7.82 -15.19 -24.98
C LEU A 305 7.21 -14.25 -26.03
N ALA A 306 6.68 -13.09 -25.62
CA ALA A 306 6.16 -12.07 -26.54
C ALA A 306 7.24 -11.61 -27.54
N ALA A 307 8.47 -11.46 -27.05
CA ALA A 307 9.62 -11.11 -27.89
C ALA A 307 9.98 -12.21 -28.93
N LEU A 308 9.72 -13.48 -28.64
CA LEU A 308 9.89 -14.59 -29.59
C LEU A 308 8.73 -14.75 -30.59
N ALA A 309 7.55 -14.23 -30.27
CA ALA A 309 6.34 -14.48 -31.06
C ALA A 309 6.48 -13.93 -32.49
N THR A 310 6.33 -14.79 -33.49
CA THR A 310 6.30 -14.36 -34.91
C THR A 310 4.90 -13.97 -35.37
N ASP A 311 3.88 -14.49 -34.69
CA ASP A 311 2.47 -14.17 -34.92
C ASP A 311 2.07 -12.93 -34.11
N SER A 312 1.47 -11.94 -34.76
CA SER A 312 1.13 -10.66 -34.12
C SER A 312 0.01 -10.78 -33.09
N SER A 313 -0.90 -11.76 -33.24
CA SER A 313 -1.99 -11.98 -32.29
C SER A 313 -1.48 -12.64 -31.01
N GLU A 314 -0.61 -13.66 -31.13
CA GLU A 314 0.01 -14.28 -29.96
C GLU A 314 0.93 -13.29 -29.22
N ARG A 315 1.66 -12.44 -29.97
CA ARG A 315 2.48 -11.37 -29.38
C ARG A 315 1.62 -10.42 -28.53
N ALA A 316 0.54 -9.89 -29.10
CA ALA A 316 -0.34 -8.95 -28.39
C ALA A 316 -0.93 -9.58 -27.12
N ALA A 317 -1.42 -10.83 -27.20
CA ALA A 317 -1.98 -11.52 -26.04
C ALA A 317 -0.93 -11.79 -24.95
N LEU A 318 0.32 -12.13 -25.32
CA LEU A 318 1.43 -12.29 -24.36
C LEU A 318 1.83 -10.95 -23.75
N ASP A 319 1.88 -9.87 -24.55
CA ASP A 319 2.13 -8.53 -24.06
C ASP A 319 1.04 -8.08 -23.08
N ASP A 320 -0.24 -8.34 -23.35
CA ASP A 320 -1.34 -8.04 -22.44
C ASP A 320 -1.21 -8.83 -21.13
N LEU A 321 -0.99 -10.13 -21.19
CA LEU A 321 -0.76 -10.96 -19.99
C LEU A 321 0.48 -10.52 -19.20
N ALA A 322 1.53 -10.05 -19.87
CA ALA A 322 2.72 -9.56 -19.22
C ALA A 322 2.53 -8.16 -18.61
N ASN A 323 1.79 -7.26 -19.27
CA ASN A 323 1.76 -5.83 -18.97
C ASN A 323 0.52 -5.33 -18.21
N ASP A 324 -0.63 -6.00 -18.29
CA ASP A 324 -1.84 -5.58 -17.58
C ASP A 324 -1.74 -5.90 -16.08
N LEU A 325 -1.54 -4.87 -15.27
CA LEU A 325 -1.41 -4.95 -13.81
C LEU A 325 -2.74 -4.69 -13.07
N SER A 326 -3.87 -4.62 -13.78
CA SER A 326 -5.17 -4.42 -13.15
C SER A 326 -5.60 -5.65 -12.34
N ALA A 327 -6.36 -5.42 -11.27
CA ALA A 327 -6.95 -6.47 -10.42
C ALA A 327 -8.05 -7.29 -11.13
N SER A 328 -8.37 -6.94 -12.38
CA SER A 328 -9.27 -7.66 -13.27
C SER A 328 -8.56 -8.20 -14.51
N SER A 329 -7.23 -8.17 -14.53
CA SER A 329 -6.42 -8.61 -15.67
C SER A 329 -6.64 -10.09 -15.96
N GLU A 330 -6.48 -10.47 -17.22
CA GLU A 330 -6.58 -11.88 -17.62
C GLU A 330 -5.52 -12.74 -16.90
N TYR A 331 -4.32 -12.20 -16.65
CA TYR A 331 -3.30 -12.89 -15.88
C TYR A 331 -3.77 -13.21 -14.46
N GLU A 332 -4.41 -12.26 -13.75
CA GLU A 332 -4.99 -12.54 -12.44
C GLU A 332 -6.13 -13.57 -12.53
N ALA A 333 -6.99 -13.48 -13.54
CA ALA A 333 -8.04 -14.48 -13.75
C ALA A 333 -7.46 -15.90 -13.91
N LEU A 334 -6.42 -16.05 -14.73
CA LEU A 334 -5.77 -17.33 -15.02
C LEU A 334 -4.96 -17.89 -13.86
N THR A 335 -4.30 -17.03 -13.08
CA THR A 335 -3.38 -17.46 -12.01
C THR A 335 -4.04 -17.55 -10.64
N MET A 336 -5.08 -16.76 -10.39
CA MET A 336 -5.78 -16.72 -9.10
C MET A 336 -7.13 -17.44 -9.08
N PHE A 337 -7.73 -17.71 -10.23
CA PHE A 337 -9.02 -18.39 -10.36
C PHE A 337 -9.01 -19.56 -11.36
N GLY A 338 -7.88 -19.79 -12.05
CA GLY A 338 -7.69 -20.84 -13.05
C GLY A 338 -6.45 -21.69 -12.80
N ILE A 339 -6.12 -22.56 -13.75
CA ILE A 339 -4.86 -23.31 -13.80
C ILE A 339 -4.03 -22.73 -14.94
N PHE A 340 -2.89 -22.11 -14.60
CA PHE A 340 -1.97 -21.55 -15.59
C PHE A 340 -0.51 -21.74 -15.18
N SER A 341 0.10 -22.81 -15.67
CA SER A 341 1.51 -23.17 -15.49
C SER A 341 2.38 -22.74 -16.68
N VAL A 342 3.71 -22.87 -16.54
CA VAL A 342 4.66 -22.67 -17.65
C VAL A 342 4.29 -23.52 -18.86
N VAL A 343 3.93 -24.81 -18.66
CA VAL A 343 3.51 -25.67 -19.77
C VAL A 343 2.18 -25.22 -20.38
N ASP A 344 1.22 -24.77 -19.56
CA ASP A 344 -0.05 -24.24 -20.09
C ASP A 344 0.17 -22.98 -20.94
N ALA A 345 1.11 -22.11 -20.56
CA ALA A 345 1.49 -20.96 -21.37
C ALA A 345 2.10 -21.40 -22.71
N LEU A 346 3.00 -22.40 -22.71
CA LEU A 346 3.60 -22.91 -23.94
C LEU A 346 2.55 -23.56 -24.86
N GLU A 347 1.62 -24.33 -24.31
CA GLU A 347 0.53 -24.97 -25.07
C GLU A 347 -0.48 -23.94 -25.62
N ARG A 348 -0.83 -22.92 -24.81
CA ARG A 348 -1.76 -21.85 -25.20
C ARG A 348 -1.22 -21.03 -26.36
N PHE A 349 0.09 -20.77 -26.39
CA PHE A 349 0.76 -20.04 -27.46
C PHE A 349 1.57 -21.00 -28.34
N SER A 350 0.84 -21.83 -29.10
CA SER A 350 1.41 -22.96 -29.84
C SER A 350 2.28 -22.56 -31.04
N LYS A 351 2.13 -21.34 -31.58
CA LYS A 351 2.91 -20.91 -32.76
C LYS A 351 4.30 -20.40 -32.38
N LEU A 352 4.61 -20.22 -31.10
CA LEU A 352 5.91 -19.73 -30.66
C LEU A 352 7.05 -20.71 -31.03
N PRO A 353 8.17 -20.22 -31.61
CA PRO A 353 9.34 -21.03 -31.94
C PRO A 353 10.22 -21.30 -30.70
N VAL A 354 9.65 -21.89 -29.66
CA VAL A 354 10.34 -22.19 -28.39
C VAL A 354 11.20 -23.44 -28.53
N THR A 355 12.45 -23.38 -28.07
CA THR A 355 13.39 -24.51 -28.05
C THR A 355 13.77 -24.91 -26.62
N LEU A 356 14.41 -26.08 -26.46
CA LEU A 356 14.92 -26.53 -25.16
C LEU A 356 15.95 -25.55 -24.57
N GLU A 357 16.85 -25.03 -25.42
CA GLU A 357 17.85 -24.02 -25.05
C GLU A 357 17.20 -22.75 -24.49
N TYR A 358 16.07 -22.35 -25.08
CA TYR A 358 15.32 -21.19 -24.61
C TYR A 358 14.73 -21.44 -23.22
N LEU A 359 14.09 -22.59 -22.99
CA LEU A 359 13.56 -22.92 -21.66
C LEU A 359 14.68 -23.02 -20.62
N LEU A 360 15.82 -23.61 -20.95
CA LEU A 360 16.99 -23.63 -20.06
C LEU A 360 17.52 -22.22 -19.73
N SER A 361 17.26 -21.25 -20.60
CA SER A 361 17.72 -19.87 -20.45
C SER A 361 16.72 -18.99 -19.67
N TYR A 362 15.41 -19.14 -19.90
CA TYR A 362 14.38 -18.19 -19.41
C TYR A 362 13.33 -18.79 -18.47
N ALA A 363 13.08 -20.10 -18.53
CA ALA A 363 12.05 -20.71 -17.70
C ALA A 363 12.50 -20.74 -16.22
N PRO A 364 11.55 -20.67 -15.27
CA PRO A 364 11.86 -20.86 -13.86
C PRO A 364 12.52 -22.23 -13.63
N ARG A 365 13.43 -22.29 -12.66
CA ARG A 365 14.11 -23.53 -12.25
C ARG A 365 13.38 -24.14 -11.07
N ILE A 366 13.45 -25.47 -10.97
CA ILE A 366 12.94 -26.17 -9.80
C ILE A 366 13.72 -25.71 -8.57
N THR A 367 13.00 -25.25 -7.55
CA THR A 367 13.57 -24.84 -6.26
C THR A 367 13.26 -25.87 -5.19
N PRO A 368 14.20 -26.16 -4.26
CA PRO A 368 13.91 -27.02 -3.11
C PRO A 368 12.75 -26.49 -2.25
N ARG A 369 12.00 -27.40 -1.63
CA ARG A 369 10.90 -27.10 -0.70
C ARG A 369 11.28 -27.48 0.72
N THR A 370 11.06 -26.58 1.65
CA THR A 370 11.51 -26.70 3.04
C THR A 370 10.38 -27.27 3.91
N TYR A 371 10.68 -28.29 4.70
CA TYR A 371 9.75 -28.95 5.61
C TYR A 371 10.35 -29.07 7.01
N SER A 372 9.50 -28.96 8.04
CA SER A 372 9.89 -29.24 9.43
C SER A 372 10.02 -30.73 9.68
N LEU A 373 10.91 -31.07 10.60
CA LEU A 373 10.92 -32.40 11.19
C LEU A 373 9.72 -32.56 12.14
N ALA A 374 9.01 -33.69 11.99
CA ALA A 374 7.82 -34.03 12.76
C ALA A 374 8.10 -34.94 13.95
N SER A 375 9.37 -35.30 14.17
CA SER A 375 9.81 -36.16 15.28
C SER A 375 11.12 -35.64 15.85
N ASP A 376 11.42 -35.96 17.10
CA ASP A 376 12.66 -35.58 17.76
C ASP A 376 13.79 -36.64 17.60
N SER A 377 13.46 -37.86 17.18
CA SER A 377 14.35 -39.03 17.20
C SER A 377 14.49 -39.70 15.82
N SER A 378 13.58 -39.41 14.89
CA SER A 378 13.61 -39.90 13.51
C SER A 378 13.54 -38.74 12.49
N TYR A 379 13.76 -39.06 11.21
CA TYR A 379 13.52 -38.13 10.10
C TYR A 379 12.11 -38.36 9.55
N GLU A 380 11.15 -37.63 10.10
CA GLU A 380 9.75 -37.69 9.73
C GLU A 380 9.28 -36.33 9.21
N LEU A 381 8.50 -36.33 8.13
CA LEU A 381 7.85 -35.17 7.56
C LEU A 381 6.34 -35.37 7.57
N VAL A 382 5.59 -34.30 7.82
CA VAL A 382 4.14 -34.27 7.64
C VAL A 382 3.81 -33.22 6.61
N PHE A 383 3.07 -33.62 5.58
CA PHE A 383 2.66 -32.73 4.50
C PHE A 383 1.23 -33.06 4.08
N ASN A 384 0.59 -32.12 3.39
CA ASN A 384 -0.71 -32.34 2.78
C ASN A 384 -0.58 -32.39 1.25
N GLU A 385 -1.11 -33.45 0.67
CA GLU A 385 -1.28 -33.59 -0.76
C GLU A 385 -2.60 -32.91 -1.17
N ARG A 386 -2.48 -31.95 -2.10
CA ARG A 386 -3.61 -31.20 -2.64
C ARG A 386 -3.56 -31.17 -4.16
N ALA A 387 -4.74 -31.13 -4.72
CA ALA A 387 -4.93 -30.93 -6.13
C ALA A 387 -6.03 -29.90 -6.34
N MET A 388 -5.80 -28.95 -7.23
CA MET A 388 -6.78 -27.95 -7.63
C MET A 388 -7.46 -28.45 -8.90
N ALA A 389 -8.78 -28.61 -8.86
CA ALA A 389 -9.57 -28.96 -10.03
C ALA A 389 -10.25 -27.72 -10.61
N VAL A 390 -10.05 -27.45 -11.91
CA VAL A 390 -10.75 -26.40 -12.65
C VAL A 390 -11.31 -27.02 -13.93
N GLY A 391 -12.63 -27.20 -13.97
CA GLY A 391 -13.29 -28.00 -15.00
C GLY A 391 -12.77 -29.44 -14.95
N ASP A 392 -12.33 -29.95 -16.11
CA ASP A 392 -11.79 -31.32 -16.25
C ASP A 392 -10.28 -31.43 -15.96
N ARG A 393 -9.61 -30.31 -15.64
CA ARG A 393 -8.16 -30.29 -15.37
C ARG A 393 -7.88 -30.33 -13.88
N ILE A 394 -6.88 -31.13 -13.51
CA ILE A 394 -6.38 -31.26 -12.14
C ILE A 394 -4.93 -30.81 -12.11
N HIS A 395 -4.62 -29.81 -11.28
CA HIS A 395 -3.26 -29.34 -11.04
C HIS A 395 -2.77 -29.84 -9.68
N HIS A 396 -1.58 -30.43 -9.66
CA HIS A 396 -0.96 -31.00 -8.45
C HIS A 396 0.23 -30.16 -8.00
N GLY A 397 0.39 -29.99 -6.69
CA GLY A 397 1.59 -29.36 -6.13
C GLY A 397 2.84 -30.20 -6.40
N LEU A 398 3.89 -29.59 -6.94
CA LEU A 398 5.09 -30.29 -7.44
C LEU A 398 5.73 -31.23 -6.40
N ALA A 399 6.05 -30.72 -5.21
CA ALA A 399 6.75 -31.50 -4.19
C ALA A 399 5.82 -32.45 -3.42
N THR A 400 4.63 -31.99 -3.05
CA THR A 400 3.69 -32.76 -2.23
C THR A 400 3.11 -33.94 -3.01
N HIS A 401 2.85 -33.77 -4.31
CA HIS A 401 2.42 -34.86 -5.16
C HIS A 401 3.53 -35.88 -5.39
N MET A 402 4.75 -35.44 -5.74
CA MET A 402 5.91 -36.33 -5.88
C MET A 402 6.14 -37.16 -4.61
N MET A 403 6.15 -36.53 -3.43
CA MET A 403 6.28 -37.22 -2.15
C MET A 403 5.10 -38.15 -1.86
N GLY A 404 3.88 -37.79 -2.30
CA GLY A 404 2.68 -38.63 -2.18
C GLY A 404 2.78 -39.95 -2.93
N GLN A 405 3.57 -40.01 -4.01
CA GLN A 405 3.80 -41.21 -4.82
C GLN A 405 4.99 -42.07 -4.35
N LEU A 406 5.70 -41.69 -3.28
CA LEU A 406 6.86 -42.45 -2.81
C LEU A 406 6.44 -43.72 -2.04
N GLU A 407 7.07 -44.84 -2.36
CA GLU A 407 6.93 -46.12 -1.67
C GLU A 407 8.19 -46.46 -0.87
N LYS A 408 8.09 -47.47 0.00
CA LYS A 408 9.23 -47.96 0.78
C LYS A 408 10.39 -48.37 -0.15
N GLY A 409 11.59 -47.88 0.13
CA GLY A 409 12.79 -48.12 -0.66
C GLY A 409 13.03 -47.11 -1.78
N HIS A 410 12.05 -46.25 -2.12
CA HIS A 410 12.30 -45.12 -3.00
C HIS A 410 13.30 -44.15 -2.38
N LYS A 411 14.06 -43.44 -3.23
CA LYS A 411 15.04 -42.44 -2.81
C LYS A 411 14.48 -41.04 -3.03
N LEU A 412 14.70 -40.16 -2.07
CA LEU A 412 14.37 -38.74 -2.15
C LEU A 412 15.64 -37.91 -1.99
N THR A 413 15.84 -36.92 -2.85
CA THR A 413 16.98 -36.01 -2.75
C THR A 413 16.66 -34.89 -1.77
N ILE A 414 17.38 -34.84 -0.66
CA ILE A 414 17.17 -33.90 0.43
C ILE A 414 18.44 -33.18 0.84
N SER A 415 18.30 -32.03 1.48
CA SER A 415 19.37 -31.33 2.21
C SER A 415 18.83 -30.85 3.55
N PHE A 416 19.72 -30.40 4.42
CA PHE A 416 19.36 -29.88 5.73
C PHE A 416 19.73 -28.41 5.85
N ALA A 417 18.80 -27.60 6.34
CA ALA A 417 18.99 -26.18 6.57
C ALA A 417 18.70 -25.80 8.04
N PRO A 418 19.30 -24.72 8.56
CA PRO A 418 18.93 -24.19 9.87
C PRO A 418 17.44 -23.77 9.94
N SER A 419 16.77 -24.03 11.06
CA SER A 419 15.40 -23.56 11.35
C SER A 419 15.36 -22.15 11.95
N GLY A 420 14.21 -21.47 11.82
CA GLY A 420 13.86 -20.25 12.56
C GLY A 420 13.70 -20.45 14.08
N LEU A 421 13.60 -21.68 14.56
CA LEU A 421 13.82 -22.10 15.95
C LEU A 421 15.32 -22.04 16.29
N ALA A 422 15.98 -20.90 16.09
CA ALA A 422 17.42 -20.75 16.29
C ALA A 422 17.87 -21.16 17.72
N THR A 423 16.98 -20.98 18.70
CA THR A 423 17.12 -21.48 20.07
C THR A 423 15.93 -22.35 20.43
N MET A 424 16.15 -23.60 20.82
CA MET A 424 15.08 -24.47 21.31
C MET A 424 14.47 -23.89 22.60
N PRO A 425 13.14 -23.94 22.79
CA PRO A 425 12.54 -23.51 24.05
C PRO A 425 13.09 -24.32 25.23
N ASP A 426 13.39 -23.66 26.35
CA ASP A 426 13.88 -24.33 27.56
C ASP A 426 12.85 -25.37 28.06
N PRO A 427 13.21 -26.66 28.20
CA PRO A 427 12.31 -27.71 28.68
C PRO A 427 11.80 -27.50 30.12
N GLU A 428 12.51 -26.76 30.97
CA GLU A 428 12.11 -26.49 32.36
C GLU A 428 11.05 -25.37 32.45
N LYS A 429 10.89 -24.56 31.40
CA LYS A 429 10.02 -23.37 31.39
C LYS A 429 8.64 -23.66 30.78
N PRO A 430 7.58 -22.95 31.22
CA PRO A 430 6.27 -23.05 30.57
C PRO A 430 6.33 -22.76 29.07
N LEU A 431 5.54 -23.45 28.25
CA LEU A 431 5.48 -23.22 26.80
C LEU A 431 4.06 -23.23 26.29
N ALA A 432 3.70 -22.17 25.57
CA ALA A 432 2.50 -22.15 24.77
C ALA A 432 2.85 -22.52 23.32
N ILE A 433 2.17 -23.50 22.75
CA ILE A 433 2.34 -23.90 21.34
C ILE A 433 1.06 -23.53 20.59
N VAL A 434 1.18 -22.84 19.47
CA VAL A 434 0.07 -22.62 18.53
C VAL A 434 0.33 -23.47 17.31
N ALA A 435 -0.44 -24.53 17.11
CA ALA A 435 -0.27 -25.49 16.03
C ALA A 435 -1.43 -25.39 15.03
N LEU A 436 -1.14 -25.05 13.77
CA LEU A 436 -2.16 -24.93 12.71
C LEU A 436 -1.92 -25.91 11.56
N GLY A 437 -2.86 -26.83 11.33
CA GLY A 437 -2.79 -27.78 10.21
C GLY A 437 -1.50 -28.61 10.24
N THR A 438 -0.70 -28.55 9.17
CA THR A 438 0.61 -29.23 9.09
C THR A 438 1.65 -28.69 10.08
N GLY A 439 1.42 -27.52 10.70
CA GLY A 439 2.21 -27.01 11.81
C GLY A 439 2.26 -27.95 13.03
N ILE A 440 1.36 -28.93 13.09
CA ILE A 440 1.44 -30.03 14.05
C ILE A 440 2.76 -30.82 13.97
N ALA A 441 3.46 -30.80 12.84
CA ALA A 441 4.78 -31.43 12.69
C ALA A 441 5.79 -30.90 13.73
N SER A 442 6.04 -29.58 13.70
CA SER A 442 6.97 -28.92 14.61
C SER A 442 6.49 -28.99 16.06
N ALA A 443 5.19 -28.83 16.26
CA ALA A 443 4.59 -28.96 17.60
C ALA A 443 4.81 -30.37 18.18
N ARG A 444 4.58 -31.42 17.39
CA ARG A 444 4.84 -32.81 17.79
C ARG A 444 6.30 -33.04 18.15
N MET A 445 7.23 -32.53 17.35
CA MET A 445 8.66 -32.60 17.67
C MET A 445 8.97 -31.94 19.02
N LEU A 446 8.37 -30.77 19.30
CA LEU A 446 8.58 -30.04 20.57
C LEU A 446 8.02 -30.84 21.75
N LEU A 447 6.85 -31.45 21.56
CA LEU A 447 6.22 -32.32 22.57
C LEU A 447 7.06 -33.57 22.85
N GLN A 448 7.56 -34.27 21.82
CA GLN A 448 8.43 -35.43 22.00
C GLN A 448 9.73 -35.08 22.72
N HIS A 449 10.36 -33.96 22.34
CA HIS A 449 11.58 -33.49 23.00
C HIS A 449 11.35 -33.22 24.50
N ARG A 450 10.22 -32.58 24.84
CA ARG A 450 9.83 -32.33 26.23
C ARG A 450 9.46 -33.60 26.98
N HIS A 451 8.78 -34.54 26.33
CA HIS A 451 8.44 -35.82 26.93
C HIS A 451 9.68 -36.65 27.26
N HIS A 452 10.68 -36.71 26.38
CA HIS A 452 11.96 -37.36 26.69
C HIS A 452 12.68 -36.67 27.85
N TYR A 453 12.68 -35.34 27.90
CA TYR A 453 13.22 -34.59 29.04
C TYR A 453 12.45 -34.90 30.33
N PHE A 454 11.12 -35.01 30.28
CA PHE A 454 10.26 -35.41 31.39
C PHE A 454 10.58 -36.81 31.91
N GLN A 455 10.79 -37.79 31.02
CA GLN A 455 11.20 -39.15 31.42
C GLN A 455 12.58 -39.18 32.08
N MET A 456 13.55 -38.39 31.58
CA MET A 456 14.90 -38.32 32.16
C MET A 456 14.93 -37.64 33.54
N GLN A 457 14.01 -36.71 33.82
CA GLN A 457 13.99 -35.90 35.04
C GLN A 457 13.04 -36.44 36.14
N GLN A 458 12.53 -37.67 36.02
CA GLN A 458 11.63 -38.27 37.02
C GLN A 458 12.23 -38.34 38.45
N GLU A 459 13.54 -38.12 38.62
CA GLU A 459 14.20 -37.99 39.94
C GLU A 459 14.33 -36.54 40.45
N ARG A 460 14.00 -35.49 39.66
CA ARG A 460 14.20 -34.07 40.01
C ARG A 460 13.03 -33.10 39.72
N GLY A 461 11.99 -33.53 39.00
CA GLY A 461 10.64 -32.93 39.04
C GLY A 461 10.47 -31.49 38.52
N LYS A 462 11.11 -31.09 37.42
CA LYS A 462 10.93 -29.75 36.82
C LYS A 462 10.82 -29.76 35.30
N VAL A 463 9.70 -30.24 34.76
CA VAL A 463 9.34 -29.95 33.36
C VAL A 463 8.29 -28.85 33.36
N GLY A 464 8.50 -27.83 32.53
CA GLY A 464 7.54 -26.73 32.43
C GLY A 464 6.27 -27.19 31.74
N ASN A 465 5.11 -26.85 32.33
CA ASN A 465 3.80 -27.17 31.75
C ASN A 465 3.70 -26.65 30.30
N VAL A 466 2.95 -27.36 29.48
CA VAL A 466 2.67 -26.97 28.08
C VAL A 466 1.19 -26.70 27.91
N VAL A 467 0.84 -25.61 27.24
CA VAL A 467 -0.50 -25.40 26.70
C VAL A 467 -0.41 -25.38 25.17
N MET A 468 -1.11 -26.28 24.50
CA MET A 468 -1.15 -26.35 23.04
C MET A 468 -2.51 -25.93 22.51
N TYR A 469 -2.53 -24.91 21.66
CA TYR A 469 -3.69 -24.51 20.88
C TYR A 469 -3.61 -25.18 19.51
N TYR A 470 -4.43 -26.22 19.29
CA TYR A 470 -4.35 -27.06 18.09
C TYR A 470 -5.55 -26.84 17.17
N GLY A 471 -5.28 -26.32 15.97
CA GLY A 471 -6.29 -26.03 14.95
C GLY A 471 -6.21 -26.95 13.73
N PHE A 472 -7.35 -27.50 13.35
CA PHE A 472 -7.56 -28.35 12.17
C PHE A 472 -8.91 -28.04 11.50
N ARG A 473 -9.25 -28.67 10.37
CA ARG A 473 -10.51 -28.36 9.65
C ARG A 473 -11.69 -29.10 10.27
N HIS A 474 -11.59 -30.41 10.44
CA HIS A 474 -12.67 -31.29 10.89
C HIS A 474 -12.16 -32.33 11.89
N ALA A 475 -12.83 -32.42 13.03
CA ALA A 475 -12.59 -33.44 14.03
C ALA A 475 -12.79 -34.83 13.43
N GLY A 476 -11.88 -35.74 13.76
CA GLY A 476 -11.88 -37.11 13.23
C GLY A 476 -11.57 -37.24 11.73
N LYS A 477 -11.23 -36.16 11.01
CA LYS A 477 -10.78 -36.23 9.61
C LYS A 477 -9.34 -35.77 9.40
N ASP A 478 -8.98 -34.57 9.87
CA ASP A 478 -7.62 -34.01 9.76
C ASP A 478 -7.04 -33.55 11.10
N GLU A 479 -7.61 -34.06 12.19
CA GLU A 479 -7.01 -34.03 13.52
C GLU A 479 -5.94 -35.14 13.60
N LEU A 480 -4.66 -34.76 13.55
CA LEU A 480 -3.53 -35.68 13.45
C LEU A 480 -2.93 -35.98 14.83
N PHE A 481 -2.38 -37.19 14.98
CA PHE A 481 -1.62 -37.63 16.17
C PHE A 481 -2.42 -37.64 17.49
N THR A 482 -3.74 -37.78 17.42
CA THR A 482 -4.64 -37.73 18.57
C THR A 482 -4.23 -38.67 19.71
N ASP A 483 -3.94 -39.94 19.42
CA ASP A 483 -3.58 -40.94 20.44
C ASP A 483 -2.32 -40.56 21.24
N GLU A 484 -1.29 -40.03 20.55
CA GLU A 484 -0.03 -39.60 21.15
C GLU A 484 -0.24 -38.34 22.02
N ILE A 485 -0.99 -37.37 21.50
CA ILE A 485 -1.31 -36.14 22.23
C ILE A 485 -2.14 -36.45 23.49
N GLU A 486 -3.11 -37.35 23.40
CA GLU A 486 -3.94 -37.76 24.54
C GLU A 486 -3.15 -38.53 25.61
N ALA A 487 -2.11 -39.28 25.22
CA ALA A 487 -1.19 -39.91 26.17
C ALA A 487 -0.46 -38.85 27.00
N TYR A 488 0.06 -37.79 26.37
CA TYR A 488 0.73 -36.69 27.08
C TYR A 488 -0.20 -35.89 27.99
N VAL A 489 -1.47 -35.70 27.59
CA VAL A 489 -2.48 -35.08 28.46
C VAL A 489 -2.73 -35.91 29.71
N LYS A 490 -2.80 -37.25 29.60
CA LYS A 490 -2.99 -38.16 30.75
C LYS A 490 -1.83 -38.14 31.74
N GLU A 491 -0.62 -37.83 31.27
CA GLU A 491 0.56 -37.66 32.12
C GLU A 491 0.58 -36.32 32.90
N GLY A 492 -0.31 -35.38 32.55
CA GLY A 492 -0.60 -34.18 33.36
C GLY A 492 0.31 -32.96 33.11
N TRP A 493 1.26 -33.02 32.18
CA TRP A 493 2.14 -31.89 31.85
C TRP A 493 1.73 -31.11 30.58
N LEU A 494 0.77 -31.63 29.80
CA LEU A 494 0.22 -31.02 28.59
C LEU A 494 -1.27 -30.72 28.74
N ASP A 495 -1.66 -29.47 28.49
CA ASP A 495 -3.04 -29.03 28.26
C ASP A 495 -3.25 -28.75 26.77
N VAL A 496 -4.37 -29.18 26.18
CA VAL A 496 -4.64 -29.03 24.74
C VAL A 496 -6.01 -28.43 24.50
N ARG A 497 -6.03 -27.30 23.81
CA ARG A 497 -7.23 -26.59 23.35
C ARG A 497 -7.39 -26.84 21.85
N LYS A 498 -8.27 -27.77 21.50
CA LYS A 498 -8.54 -28.19 20.12
C LYS A 498 -9.62 -27.33 19.48
N THR A 499 -9.46 -26.95 18.21
CA THR A 499 -10.47 -26.23 17.45
C THR A 499 -10.63 -26.80 16.04
N ALA A 500 -11.84 -27.28 15.73
CA ALA A 500 -12.23 -27.74 14.41
C ALA A 500 -12.88 -26.59 13.63
N SER A 501 -12.15 -26.03 12.66
CA SER A 501 -12.53 -24.77 12.01
C SER A 501 -13.73 -24.84 11.06
N ARG A 502 -14.13 -26.03 10.63
CA ARG A 502 -15.20 -26.25 9.65
C ARG A 502 -16.34 -27.13 10.16
N ASP A 503 -16.31 -27.59 11.41
CA ASP A 503 -17.35 -28.49 11.96
C ASP A 503 -18.58 -27.74 12.48
N GLN A 504 -18.43 -26.46 12.79
CA GLN A 504 -19.50 -25.62 13.32
C GLN A 504 -19.43 -24.20 12.77
N ALA A 505 -20.58 -23.53 12.75
CA ALA A 505 -20.68 -22.10 12.49
C ALA A 505 -20.90 -21.35 13.82
N PRO A 506 -20.14 -20.28 14.11
CA PRO A 506 -19.13 -19.65 13.26
C PRO A 506 -17.83 -20.46 13.15
N PHE A 507 -17.03 -20.14 12.12
CA PHE A 507 -15.66 -20.64 11.96
C PHE A 507 -14.86 -20.35 13.24
N LEU A 508 -14.24 -21.39 13.81
CA LEU A 508 -13.41 -21.28 15.01
C LEU A 508 -11.98 -21.69 14.73
N SER A 509 -11.04 -20.88 15.18
CA SER A 509 -9.60 -21.14 15.08
C SER A 509 -8.95 -21.13 16.47
N PRO A 510 -7.71 -21.61 16.60
CA PRO A 510 -6.95 -21.51 17.84
C PRO A 510 -6.87 -20.10 18.40
N ILE A 511 -6.90 -19.08 17.53
CA ILE A 511 -6.88 -17.66 17.88
C ILE A 511 -8.12 -17.29 18.70
N ASP A 512 -9.28 -17.88 18.41
CA ASP A 512 -10.54 -17.52 19.05
C ASP A 512 -10.65 -18.03 20.49
N VAL A 513 -9.93 -19.10 20.81
CA VAL A 513 -9.92 -19.73 22.14
C VAL A 513 -8.71 -19.33 23.00
N MET A 514 -7.86 -18.42 22.50
CA MET A 514 -6.83 -17.76 23.31
C MET A 514 -7.49 -16.71 24.20
N ASP A 515 -7.16 -16.75 25.49
CA ASP A 515 -7.71 -15.90 26.53
C ASP A 515 -6.60 -15.31 27.42
N ALA A 516 -6.99 -14.44 28.35
CA ALA A 516 -6.08 -13.75 29.26
C ALA A 516 -5.27 -14.70 30.16
N SER A 517 -5.70 -15.95 30.35
CA SER A 517 -4.93 -16.95 31.12
C SER A 517 -3.56 -17.23 30.50
N LEU A 518 -3.42 -16.98 29.20
CA LEU A 518 -2.16 -17.13 28.48
C LEU A 518 -1.10 -16.11 28.92
N ALA A 519 -1.49 -14.87 29.23
CA ALA A 519 -0.56 -13.86 29.73
C ALA A 519 0.02 -14.26 31.10
N ASP A 520 -0.84 -14.76 32.01
CA ASP A 520 -0.40 -15.26 33.31
C ASP A 520 0.49 -16.50 33.19
N PHE A 521 0.17 -17.40 32.25
CA PHE A 521 0.95 -18.60 31.97
C PHE A 521 2.35 -18.26 31.44
N VAL A 522 2.46 -17.28 30.54
CA VAL A 522 3.72 -16.87 29.90
C VAL A 522 4.52 -15.88 30.77
N GLY A 523 3.85 -15.10 31.63
CA GLY A 523 4.47 -14.13 32.55
C GLY A 523 5.44 -14.74 33.57
N ARG A 524 5.49 -16.08 33.70
CA ARG A 524 6.41 -16.83 34.56
C ARG A 524 7.64 -17.34 33.81
N ASP A 525 8.32 -16.45 33.06
CA ASP A 525 9.48 -16.80 32.22
C ASP A 525 9.15 -17.87 31.15
N GLY A 526 7.88 -17.88 30.70
CA GLY A 526 7.38 -18.84 29.72
C GLY A 526 7.76 -18.45 28.29
N HIS A 527 7.72 -19.45 27.41
CA HIS A 527 7.97 -19.33 25.98
C HIS A 527 6.66 -19.45 25.19
N ILE A 528 6.66 -18.92 23.96
CA ILE A 528 5.60 -19.14 22.97
C ILE A 528 6.22 -19.65 21.68
N SER A 529 5.65 -20.70 21.09
CA SER A 529 6.03 -21.25 19.80
C SER A 529 4.85 -21.26 18.84
N TYR A 530 4.91 -20.46 17.78
CA TYR A 530 3.99 -20.54 16.66
C TYR A 530 4.50 -21.58 15.66
N CYS A 531 3.68 -22.59 15.36
CA CYS A 531 3.97 -23.68 14.44
C CYS A 531 2.83 -23.76 13.42
N GLY A 532 3.04 -23.26 12.20
CA GLY A 532 1.92 -23.20 11.27
C GLY A 532 2.21 -22.54 9.93
N LEU A 533 1.14 -22.03 9.34
CA LEU A 533 1.15 -21.39 8.03
C LEU A 533 1.95 -20.07 8.10
N GLY A 534 2.80 -19.81 7.11
CA GLY A 534 3.37 -18.47 6.89
C GLY A 534 2.34 -17.49 6.28
N GLY A 535 2.81 -16.32 5.86
CA GLY A 535 1.94 -15.28 5.29
C GLY A 535 1.32 -14.37 6.36
N GLU A 536 0.01 -14.11 6.30
CA GLU A 536 -0.67 -13.19 7.25
C GLU A 536 -0.97 -13.82 8.62
N VAL A 537 -0.91 -15.15 8.72
CA VAL A 537 -1.36 -15.89 9.91
C VAL A 537 -0.51 -15.62 11.15
N PRO A 538 0.84 -15.59 11.10
CA PRO A 538 1.65 -15.24 12.27
C PRO A 538 1.24 -13.90 12.87
N LEU A 539 1.02 -12.88 12.02
CA LEU A 539 0.59 -11.55 12.46
C LEU A 539 -0.80 -11.56 13.10
N LEU A 540 -1.73 -12.38 12.63
CA LEU A 540 -3.05 -12.54 13.27
C LEU A 540 -2.92 -13.15 14.67
N VAL A 541 -2.02 -14.13 14.83
CA VAL A 541 -1.72 -14.73 16.14
C VAL A 541 -1.08 -13.69 17.05
N GLU A 542 -0.08 -12.94 16.59
CA GLU A 542 0.55 -11.87 17.38
C GLU A 542 -0.43 -10.81 17.83
N ASN A 543 -1.32 -10.36 16.95
CA ASN A 543 -2.36 -9.40 17.30
C ASN A 543 -3.28 -9.95 18.41
N LYS A 544 -3.66 -11.22 18.33
CA LYS A 544 -4.48 -11.85 19.37
C LYS A 544 -3.70 -11.99 20.68
N LEU A 545 -2.42 -12.35 20.62
CA LEU A 545 -1.54 -12.40 21.79
C LEU A 545 -1.49 -11.04 22.48
N GLY A 546 -1.33 -9.94 21.73
CA GLY A 546 -1.42 -8.58 22.25
C GLY A 546 -2.76 -8.27 22.92
N GLN A 547 -3.88 -8.68 22.30
CA GLN A 547 -5.23 -8.50 22.87
C GLN A 547 -5.44 -9.24 24.19
N VAL A 548 -4.77 -10.38 24.40
CA VAL A 548 -4.87 -11.14 25.66
C VAL A 548 -3.78 -10.78 26.67
N GLY A 549 -3.04 -9.69 26.45
CA GLY A 549 -2.07 -9.13 27.40
C GLY A 549 -0.65 -9.68 27.27
N VAL A 550 -0.29 -10.31 26.13
CA VAL A 550 1.07 -10.79 25.86
C VAL A 550 1.84 -9.78 25.01
N ASP A 551 2.95 -9.26 25.54
CA ASP A 551 3.89 -8.42 24.81
C ASP A 551 4.84 -9.27 23.95
N VAL A 552 4.48 -9.48 22.70
CA VAL A 552 5.27 -10.31 21.76
C VAL A 552 6.62 -9.67 21.45
N ALA A 553 6.71 -8.34 21.38
CA ALA A 553 7.97 -7.64 21.09
C ALA A 553 8.98 -7.87 22.22
N ALA A 554 8.55 -7.75 23.48
CA ALA A 554 9.39 -8.07 24.64
C ALA A 554 9.80 -9.55 24.66
N LEU A 555 8.92 -10.48 24.29
CA LEU A 555 9.26 -11.91 24.19
C LEU A 555 10.31 -12.19 23.10
N ARG A 556 10.22 -11.53 21.94
CA ARG A 556 11.20 -11.67 20.85
C ARG A 556 12.58 -11.17 21.27
N VAL A 557 12.65 -9.99 21.90
CA VAL A 557 13.92 -9.45 22.44
C VAL A 557 14.53 -10.39 23.48
N ALA A 558 13.70 -11.03 24.30
CA ALA A 558 14.15 -11.99 25.30
C ALA A 558 14.47 -13.40 24.74
N GLY A 559 14.29 -13.64 23.44
CA GLY A 559 14.48 -14.97 22.84
C GLY A 559 13.43 -16.01 23.29
N ARG A 560 12.24 -15.56 23.72
CA ARG A 560 11.16 -16.39 24.27
C ARG A 560 9.97 -16.58 23.32
N TYR A 561 9.94 -15.86 22.21
CA TYR A 561 8.98 -16.08 21.12
C TYR A 561 9.67 -16.78 19.95
N HIS A 562 9.12 -17.91 19.53
CA HIS A 562 9.67 -18.77 18.50
C HIS A 562 8.68 -18.91 17.36
N GLU A 563 9.13 -18.67 16.14
CA GLU A 563 8.26 -18.71 14.96
C GLU A 563 8.76 -19.77 13.97
N GLU A 564 7.91 -20.76 13.72
CA GLU A 564 8.12 -21.81 12.74
C GLU A 564 6.97 -21.74 11.72
N ALA A 565 7.21 -20.90 10.70
CA ALA A 565 6.23 -20.52 9.68
C ALA A 565 6.84 -20.69 8.27
N TYR A 566 6.08 -21.26 7.33
CA TYR A 566 6.58 -21.57 5.98
C TYR A 566 5.74 -20.95 4.86
N SER A 567 6.43 -20.59 3.77
CA SER A 567 5.88 -19.86 2.63
C SER A 567 5.09 -20.72 1.63
N ARG A 568 3.92 -20.17 1.25
CA ARG A 568 3.27 -20.13 -0.08
C ARG A 568 3.37 -21.38 -0.98
N ASP A 569 2.42 -22.30 -0.80
CA ASP A 569 1.82 -23.03 -1.92
C ASP A 569 0.91 -22.05 -2.69
N PRO A 570 0.74 -22.12 -4.03
CA PRO A 570 -0.41 -21.52 -4.73
C PRO A 570 -1.75 -21.67 -3.99
N ASP A 571 -1.91 -22.76 -3.22
CA ASP A 571 -3.06 -22.98 -2.33
C ASP A 571 -3.14 -22.10 -1.08
N VAL A 572 -2.12 -21.31 -0.74
CA VAL A 572 -2.16 -20.33 0.35
C VAL A 572 -2.90 -19.06 -0.07
N GLU A 573 -2.97 -18.77 -1.37
CA GLU A 573 -4.06 -17.93 -1.85
C GLU A 573 -5.36 -18.66 -1.48
N ASN A 574 -5.65 -19.82 -2.06
CA ASN A 574 -6.97 -20.48 -1.92
C ASN A 574 -7.47 -20.75 -0.48
N LEU A 575 -6.59 -21.05 0.46
CA LEU A 575 -6.96 -21.31 1.87
C LEU A 575 -7.55 -20.10 2.58
N PHE A 576 -7.16 -18.89 2.18
CA PHE A 576 -7.81 -17.63 2.57
C PHE A 576 -8.60 -17.00 1.43
N LEU A 577 -8.64 -17.59 0.23
CA LEU A 577 -9.71 -17.35 -0.73
C LEU A 577 -10.99 -18.14 -0.37
N GLU A 578 -10.98 -19.01 0.63
CA GLU A 578 -12.25 -19.31 1.33
C GLU A 578 -12.69 -18.13 2.23
N ARG A 579 -11.82 -17.14 2.50
CA ARG A 579 -12.24 -15.77 2.81
C ARG A 579 -12.46 -14.90 1.55
N ARG A 580 -12.42 -15.43 0.31
CA ARG A 580 -13.11 -14.82 -0.87
C ARG A 580 -14.60 -15.11 -0.87
N GLY A 581 -15.17 -15.70 0.19
CA GLY A 581 -16.53 -15.32 0.56
C GLY A 581 -16.71 -13.80 0.53
N ASP A 582 -15.66 -13.05 0.94
CA ASP A 582 -15.64 -11.59 0.94
C ASP A 582 -15.27 -10.94 -0.42
N ALA A 583 -14.90 -11.69 -1.46
CA ALA A 583 -14.71 -11.12 -2.80
C ALA A 583 -15.89 -11.44 -3.73
N LEU A 584 -16.60 -12.54 -3.44
CA LEU A 584 -17.83 -12.96 -4.11
C LEU A 584 -19.09 -12.42 -3.42
N ALA A 585 -18.98 -11.87 -2.20
CA ALA A 585 -20.14 -11.29 -1.54
C ALA A 585 -20.70 -10.18 -2.44
N PRO A 586 -22.00 -10.25 -2.78
CA PRO A 586 -22.60 -9.36 -3.76
C PRO A 586 -22.76 -7.93 -3.22
N THR A 587 -22.29 -7.65 -2.00
CA THR A 587 -22.42 -6.39 -1.26
C THR A 587 -21.16 -6.05 -0.49
N LEU A 588 -20.78 -4.77 -0.43
CA LEU A 588 -19.67 -4.32 0.42
C LEU A 588 -19.85 -4.70 1.90
N ALA A 589 -21.08 -4.72 2.41
CA ALA A 589 -21.40 -5.19 3.75
C ALA A 589 -21.04 -6.67 3.94
N GLY A 590 -21.41 -7.53 2.99
CA GLY A 590 -21.05 -8.94 2.99
C GLY A 590 -19.55 -9.18 2.84
N ARG A 591 -18.83 -8.28 2.15
CA ARG A 591 -17.38 -8.35 1.95
C ARG A 591 -16.55 -7.99 3.17
N MET A 592 -17.09 -7.19 4.07
CA MET A 592 -16.32 -6.68 5.21
C MET A 592 -16.67 -7.40 6.51
N GLY A 593 -17.78 -8.16 6.53
CA GLY A 593 -18.24 -8.88 7.71
C GLY A 593 -18.68 -7.94 8.84
N ARG A 594 -18.58 -8.43 10.09
CA ARG A 594 -18.73 -7.58 11.28
C ARG A 594 -17.40 -6.90 11.58
N THR A 595 -17.37 -5.59 11.40
CA THR A 595 -16.20 -4.74 11.60
C THR A 595 -16.39 -3.85 12.83
N ASP A 596 -15.31 -3.48 13.50
CA ASP A 596 -15.38 -2.54 14.64
C ASP A 596 -15.79 -1.14 14.20
N MET A 597 -15.44 -0.78 12.96
CA MET A 597 -15.85 0.46 12.27
C MET A 597 -15.86 0.25 10.76
N PHE A 598 -16.37 1.21 9.99
CA PHE A 598 -16.08 1.27 8.56
C PHE A 598 -15.93 2.72 8.10
N CYS A 599 -14.83 3.04 7.43
CA CYS A 599 -14.62 4.38 6.87
C CYS A 599 -13.73 4.32 5.63
N PHE A 600 -14.19 4.93 4.54
CA PHE A 600 -13.46 4.99 3.26
C PHE A 600 -13.44 6.37 2.60
N GLN A 601 -13.68 7.43 3.39
CA GLN A 601 -13.86 8.80 2.88
C GLN A 601 -12.57 9.48 2.42
N CYS A 602 -11.39 8.90 2.67
CA CYS A 602 -10.10 9.44 2.22
C CYS A 602 -9.33 8.45 1.34
N GLU A 603 -8.42 9.00 0.54
CA GLU A 603 -7.57 8.26 -0.40
C GLU A 603 -6.77 7.15 0.29
N GLN A 604 -6.27 7.41 1.50
CA GLN A 604 -5.42 6.46 2.26
C GLN A 604 -6.20 5.46 3.09
N THR A 605 -7.47 5.25 2.78
CA THR A 605 -8.25 4.18 3.39
C THR A 605 -7.55 2.83 3.25
N HIS A 606 -7.69 1.97 4.25
CA HIS A 606 -6.93 0.71 4.30
C HIS A 606 -7.09 -0.10 3.01
N LYS A 607 -5.95 -0.38 2.36
CA LYS A 607 -5.83 -1.10 1.07
C LYS A 607 -6.68 -0.49 -0.07
N GLY A 608 -7.03 0.80 -0.01
CA GLY A 608 -7.93 1.43 -0.99
C GLY A 608 -9.35 0.85 -0.97
N ARG A 609 -9.79 0.27 0.15
CA ARG A 609 -11.11 -0.36 0.29
C ARG A 609 -11.93 0.21 1.46
N GLY A 610 -11.33 0.29 2.65
CA GLY A 610 -12.08 0.64 3.87
C GLY A 610 -11.30 0.35 5.15
N CYS A 611 -11.17 1.35 6.01
CA CYS A 611 -10.68 1.18 7.38
C CYS A 611 -11.73 0.45 8.22
N HIS A 612 -11.39 -0.69 8.81
CA HIS A 612 -12.37 -1.56 9.48
C HIS A 612 -12.05 -1.95 10.94
N LYS A 613 -10.83 -1.67 11.41
CA LYS A 613 -10.39 -1.87 12.81
C LYS A 613 -9.99 -0.57 13.47
N ILE A 614 -9.20 0.22 12.75
CA ILE A 614 -8.81 1.58 13.10
C ILE A 614 -8.59 2.33 11.78
N GLY A 615 -8.83 3.63 11.78
CA GLY A 615 -8.47 4.49 10.66
C GLY A 615 -6.97 4.53 10.46
N VAL A 616 -6.50 4.53 9.20
CA VAL A 616 -5.09 4.83 8.88
C VAL A 616 -4.67 6.20 9.42
N CYS A 617 -5.64 7.11 9.55
CA CYS A 617 -5.47 8.43 10.18
C CYS A 617 -5.45 8.42 11.72
N GLY A 618 -5.54 7.26 12.38
CA GLY A 618 -5.64 7.14 13.85
C GLY A 618 -7.07 7.20 14.39
N LYS A 619 -8.09 7.35 13.53
CA LYS A 619 -9.50 7.40 13.97
C LYS A 619 -9.92 6.08 14.61
N THR A 620 -10.32 6.12 15.88
CA THR A 620 -10.77 4.94 16.63
C THR A 620 -12.17 4.49 16.21
N PRO A 621 -12.55 3.22 16.47
CA PRO A 621 -13.91 2.75 16.20
C PRO A 621 -15.02 3.55 16.88
N ARG A 622 -14.76 4.01 18.11
CA ARG A 622 -15.72 4.80 18.90
C ARG A 622 -15.98 6.16 18.26
N VAL A 623 -14.91 6.89 17.93
CA VAL A 623 -15.02 8.16 17.21
C VAL A 623 -15.68 7.96 15.85
N ALA A 624 -15.35 6.89 15.12
CA ALA A 624 -16.00 6.58 13.84
C ALA A 624 -17.52 6.38 13.98
N ALA A 625 -17.95 5.60 14.98
CA ALA A 625 -19.37 5.39 15.27
C ALA A 625 -20.09 6.70 15.64
N LEU A 626 -19.47 7.56 16.46
CA LEU A 626 -20.03 8.87 16.80
C LEU A 626 -20.13 9.80 15.58
N GLN A 627 -19.13 9.80 14.69
CA GLN A 627 -19.19 10.54 13.43
C GLN A 627 -20.33 10.02 12.53
N ASP A 628 -20.51 8.70 12.43
CA ASP A 628 -21.62 8.10 11.67
C ASP A 628 -22.97 8.52 12.25
N LEU A 629 -23.11 8.55 13.58
CA LEU A 629 -24.31 9.03 14.26
C LEU A 629 -24.61 10.50 13.96
N VAL A 630 -23.60 11.37 14.07
CA VAL A 630 -23.74 12.81 13.78
C VAL A 630 -24.13 13.02 12.32
N VAL A 631 -23.46 12.37 11.37
CA VAL A 631 -23.79 12.48 9.94
C VAL A 631 -25.20 11.97 9.66
N HIS A 632 -25.62 10.87 10.28
CA HIS A 632 -26.98 10.38 10.16
C HIS A 632 -28.01 11.39 10.71
N GLY A 633 -27.73 11.98 11.87
CA GLY A 633 -28.58 13.03 12.45
C GLY A 633 -28.70 14.26 11.58
N VAL A 634 -27.58 14.74 11.02
CA VAL A 634 -27.58 15.89 10.11
C VAL A 634 -28.37 15.60 8.83
N LYS A 635 -28.36 14.37 8.31
CA LYS A 635 -29.21 13.97 7.18
C LYS A 635 -30.70 14.12 7.52
N VAL A 636 -31.12 13.64 8.68
CA VAL A 636 -32.52 13.76 9.14
C VAL A 636 -32.90 15.21 9.46
N MET A 637 -31.99 15.97 10.08
CA MET A 637 -32.15 17.39 10.33
C MET A 637 -32.37 18.16 9.02
N GLY A 638 -31.52 17.91 8.02
CA GLY A 638 -31.62 18.52 6.69
C GLY A 638 -32.89 18.14 5.94
N PHE A 639 -33.40 16.92 6.12
CA PHE A 639 -34.70 16.50 5.58
C PHE A 639 -35.86 17.37 6.10
N TYR A 640 -36.01 17.50 7.43
CA TYR A 640 -37.08 18.31 7.99
C TYR A 640 -36.92 19.80 7.66
N ALA A 641 -35.69 20.31 7.67
CA ALA A 641 -35.42 21.68 7.25
C ALA A 641 -35.80 21.92 5.77
N HIS A 642 -35.50 20.96 4.88
CA HIS A 642 -35.88 21.03 3.48
C HIS A 642 -37.41 21.02 3.30
N GLU A 643 -38.10 20.06 3.91
CA GLU A 643 -39.55 19.91 3.78
C GLU A 643 -40.33 21.09 4.40
N LEU A 644 -39.87 21.62 5.54
CA LEU A 644 -40.42 22.83 6.14
C LEU A 644 -40.29 24.04 5.19
N HIS A 645 -39.11 24.20 4.59
CA HIS A 645 -38.85 25.28 3.63
C HIS A 645 -39.73 25.16 2.38
N GLN A 646 -39.95 23.95 1.85
CA GLN A 646 -40.84 23.72 0.70
C GLN A 646 -42.31 24.12 0.99
N LEU A 647 -42.73 24.13 2.25
CA LEU A 647 -44.06 24.58 2.68
C LEU A 647 -44.12 26.07 3.01
N GLY A 648 -43.06 26.84 2.73
CA GLY A 648 -42.94 28.25 3.07
C GLY A 648 -42.91 28.51 4.58
N GLY A 649 -42.44 27.54 5.37
CA GLY A 649 -42.15 27.74 6.79
C GLY A 649 -40.87 28.57 6.97
N LEU A 650 -40.81 29.36 8.03
CA LEU A 650 -39.58 29.98 8.48
C LEU A 650 -38.70 28.90 9.10
N LEU A 651 -37.42 28.86 8.73
CA LEU A 651 -36.43 28.17 9.55
C LEU A 651 -36.28 28.98 10.85
N LEU A 652 -36.07 28.31 11.99
CA LEU A 652 -35.86 28.90 13.32
C LEU A 652 -35.27 30.32 13.29
N ASP A 653 -35.80 31.23 14.11
CA ASP A 653 -35.61 32.69 14.10
C ASP A 653 -34.14 33.23 14.15
N ASP A 654 -33.09 32.38 14.12
CA ASP A 654 -31.66 32.78 14.25
C ASP A 654 -30.67 31.99 13.34
N ASP A 655 -31.13 31.25 12.32
CA ASP A 655 -30.28 30.46 11.39
C ASP A 655 -29.36 29.39 12.04
N ASP A 656 -29.46 29.15 13.34
CA ASP A 656 -28.69 28.16 14.12
C ASP A 656 -28.63 26.76 13.50
N ALA A 657 -29.73 26.32 12.89
CA ALA A 657 -29.78 25.01 12.25
C ALA A 657 -28.88 24.91 11.01
N ASN A 658 -28.75 26.01 10.25
CA ASN A 658 -27.89 26.08 9.08
C ASN A 658 -26.42 26.07 9.50
N ARG A 659 -26.04 26.85 10.52
CA ARG A 659 -24.68 26.89 11.06
C ARG A 659 -24.27 25.58 11.72
N LEU A 660 -25.16 24.97 12.51
CA LEU A 660 -24.94 23.64 13.10
C LEU A 660 -24.73 22.55 12.03
N MET A 661 -25.40 22.67 10.88
CA MET A 661 -25.19 21.77 9.75
C MET A 661 -23.76 21.87 9.20
N LEU A 662 -23.23 23.09 9.07
CA LEU A 662 -21.86 23.32 8.62
C LEU A 662 -20.86 22.73 9.61
N GLU A 663 -20.98 23.09 10.89
CA GLU A 663 -20.11 22.60 11.97
C GLU A 663 -20.12 21.07 12.01
N ALA A 664 -21.30 20.44 11.98
CA ALA A 664 -21.42 19.01 12.12
C ALA A 664 -20.85 18.24 10.92
N LEU A 665 -21.02 18.76 9.71
CA LEU A 665 -20.38 18.19 8.53
C LEU A 665 -18.87 18.38 8.59
N PHE A 666 -18.39 19.58 8.94
CA PHE A 666 -16.98 19.93 9.00
C PHE A 666 -16.21 19.11 10.06
N ALA A 667 -16.77 18.94 11.25
CA ALA A 667 -16.15 18.15 12.33
C ALA A 667 -15.87 16.69 11.94
N THR A 668 -16.56 16.16 10.92
CA THR A 668 -16.44 14.76 10.48
C THR A 668 -15.56 14.56 9.23
N LEU A 669 -14.85 15.60 8.78
CA LEU A 669 -13.81 15.47 7.75
C LEU A 669 -12.60 14.69 8.28
N THR A 670 -11.81 14.16 7.37
CA THR A 670 -10.56 13.48 7.71
C THR A 670 -9.58 14.45 8.38
N ASN A 671 -9.01 14.01 9.51
CA ASN A 671 -8.04 14.77 10.30
C ASN A 671 -8.56 16.09 10.90
N VAL A 672 -9.87 16.20 11.15
CA VAL A 672 -10.45 17.36 11.87
C VAL A 672 -10.59 17.06 13.35
N ASN A 673 -11.49 16.16 13.75
CA ASN A 673 -11.82 15.95 15.16
C ASN A 673 -11.78 14.47 15.56
N PHE A 674 -11.08 14.19 16.65
CA PHE A 674 -10.88 12.88 17.27
C PHE A 674 -11.36 12.85 18.73
N ASP A 675 -11.92 13.94 19.24
CA ASP A 675 -12.38 14.05 20.61
C ASP A 675 -13.81 13.51 20.77
N GLU A 676 -13.94 12.38 21.48
CA GLU A 676 -15.24 11.75 21.76
C GLU A 676 -16.21 12.70 22.48
N ALA A 677 -15.74 13.50 23.44
CA ALA A 677 -16.59 14.38 24.23
C ALA A 677 -17.25 15.46 23.36
N ARG A 678 -16.51 16.00 22.39
CA ARG A 678 -17.06 16.95 21.43
C ARG A 678 -18.11 16.34 20.52
N PHE A 679 -17.94 15.08 20.10
CA PHE A 679 -18.98 14.41 19.30
C PHE A 679 -20.23 14.04 20.11
N VAL A 680 -20.09 13.75 21.41
CA VAL A 680 -21.24 13.55 22.31
C VAL A 680 -22.09 14.82 22.42
N ASP A 681 -21.45 15.99 22.61
CA ASP A 681 -22.12 17.29 22.61
C ASP A 681 -22.78 17.57 21.26
N LEU A 682 -22.03 17.43 20.17
CA LEU A 682 -22.50 17.70 18.82
C LEU A 682 -23.69 16.80 18.43
N ALA A 683 -23.66 15.51 18.77
CA ALA A 683 -24.77 14.60 18.55
C ALA A 683 -26.03 15.04 19.32
N SER A 684 -25.86 15.56 20.54
CA SER A 684 -26.96 16.07 21.37
C SER A 684 -27.57 17.34 20.80
N ARG A 685 -26.74 18.27 20.30
CA ARG A 685 -27.19 19.52 19.65
C ARG A 685 -27.93 19.22 18.34
N VAL A 686 -27.42 18.29 17.53
CA VAL A 686 -28.09 17.82 16.30
C VAL A 686 -29.43 17.16 16.63
N ALA A 687 -29.49 16.32 17.66
CA ALA A 687 -30.73 15.69 18.11
C ALA A 687 -31.80 16.71 18.49
N GLY A 688 -31.43 17.68 19.35
CA GLY A 688 -32.34 18.71 19.84
C GLY A 688 -32.87 19.60 18.72
N THR A 689 -32.02 19.98 17.77
CA THR A 689 -32.40 20.81 16.62
C THR A 689 -33.29 20.04 15.64
N THR A 690 -33.02 18.75 15.43
CA THR A 690 -33.84 17.87 14.59
C THR A 690 -35.28 17.78 15.12
N GLU A 691 -35.48 17.58 16.42
CA GLU A 691 -36.82 17.49 17.00
C GLU A 691 -37.58 18.84 16.98
N LYS A 692 -36.88 19.97 17.13
CA LYS A 692 -37.47 21.30 16.93
C LYS A 692 -38.00 21.47 15.50
N LEU A 693 -37.15 21.23 14.51
CA LEU A 693 -37.49 21.35 13.08
C LEU A 693 -38.63 20.41 12.69
N LYS A 694 -38.63 19.17 13.20
CA LYS A 694 -39.72 18.22 12.99
C LYS A 694 -41.03 18.71 13.58
N THR A 695 -41.01 19.29 14.78
CA THR A 695 -42.21 19.85 15.42
C THR A 695 -42.78 21.00 14.60
N GLU A 696 -41.92 21.91 14.14
CA GLU A 696 -42.30 23.04 13.27
C GLU A 696 -42.84 22.57 11.92
N TYR A 697 -42.19 21.58 11.31
CA TYR A 697 -42.64 20.94 10.08
C TYR A 697 -44.05 20.35 10.22
N LEU A 698 -44.30 19.58 11.28
CA LEU A 698 -45.61 18.97 11.52
C LEU A 698 -46.69 20.02 11.78
N ALA A 699 -46.37 21.07 12.55
CA ALA A 699 -47.28 22.19 12.77
C ALA A 699 -47.60 22.92 11.46
N ARG A 700 -46.59 23.12 10.59
CA ARG A 700 -46.78 23.73 9.28
C ARG A 700 -47.61 22.86 8.35
N CYS A 701 -47.39 21.55 8.31
CA CYS A 701 -48.24 20.60 7.58
C CYS A 701 -49.70 20.73 8.00
N ALA A 702 -49.97 20.76 9.30
CA ALA A 702 -51.32 20.93 9.84
C ALA A 702 -51.93 22.29 9.44
N GLN A 703 -51.14 23.37 9.46
CA GLN A 703 -51.58 24.71 9.08
C GLN A 703 -51.97 24.83 7.59
N VAL A 704 -51.21 24.17 6.69
CA VAL A 704 -51.40 24.28 5.24
C VAL A 704 -52.16 23.10 4.63
N GLY A 705 -52.59 22.13 5.45
CA GLY A 705 -53.28 20.92 4.99
C GLY A 705 -52.41 19.97 4.16
N ALA A 706 -51.09 20.00 4.32
CA ALA A 706 -50.17 19.12 3.61
C ALA A 706 -50.02 17.76 4.32
N VAL A 707 -49.82 16.69 3.54
CA VAL A 707 -49.50 15.35 4.08
C VAL A 707 -48.05 15.37 4.58
N ALA A 708 -47.87 15.10 5.87
CA ALA A 708 -46.54 15.05 6.48
C ALA A 708 -45.73 13.86 5.92
N LYS A 709 -44.55 14.16 5.38
CA LYS A 709 -43.56 13.18 4.95
C LYS A 709 -42.64 12.82 6.11
N THR A 710 -42.01 11.66 6.02
CA THR A 710 -41.01 11.19 6.98
C THR A 710 -39.77 10.70 6.24
N PRO A 711 -38.57 10.81 6.83
CA PRO A 711 -37.36 10.24 6.24
C PRO A 711 -37.49 8.72 6.18
N SER A 712 -37.25 8.13 5.01
CA SER A 712 -37.40 6.68 4.81
C SER A 712 -36.16 5.87 5.23
N ARG A 713 -34.96 6.47 5.32
CA ARG A 713 -33.75 5.79 5.80
C ARG A 713 -33.60 5.79 7.33
N GLY A 714 -34.69 5.53 8.04
CA GLY A 714 -34.77 5.52 9.51
C GLY A 714 -35.01 6.91 10.11
N ALA A 715 -35.82 6.96 11.17
CA ALA A 715 -35.99 8.16 11.97
C ALA A 715 -34.75 8.38 12.85
N PHE A 716 -34.37 9.64 13.10
CA PHE A 716 -33.29 9.91 14.03
C PHE A 716 -33.65 9.38 15.42
N ILE A 717 -32.73 8.63 16.03
CA ILE A 717 -32.95 8.04 17.34
C ILE A 717 -33.06 9.17 18.36
N SER A 718 -34.16 9.21 19.12
CA SER A 718 -34.34 10.16 20.20
C SER A 718 -33.21 9.99 21.22
N VAL A 719 -32.26 10.93 21.24
CA VAL A 719 -31.19 10.99 22.24
C VAL A 719 -31.78 11.63 23.51
N PRO A 720 -31.93 10.90 24.63
CA PRO A 720 -32.41 11.50 25.87
C PRO A 720 -31.49 12.64 26.30
N LYS A 721 -32.06 13.81 26.59
CA LYS A 721 -31.31 14.96 27.11
C LYS A 721 -30.56 14.57 28.38
N GLU A 722 -29.28 14.95 28.43
CA GLU A 722 -28.41 15.01 29.62
C GLU A 722 -27.97 13.67 30.25
N THR A 723 -28.39 12.50 29.75
CA THR A 723 -28.07 11.19 30.37
C THR A 723 -27.49 10.10 29.47
N SER A 724 -27.25 10.38 28.19
CA SER A 724 -26.66 9.38 27.30
C SER A 724 -25.15 9.29 27.55
N SER A 725 -24.68 8.20 28.16
CA SER A 725 -23.25 7.94 28.24
C SER A 725 -22.68 7.84 26.82
N ALA A 726 -21.40 8.20 26.64
CA ALA A 726 -20.72 8.07 25.35
C ALA A 726 -20.90 6.67 24.74
N ASP A 727 -20.97 5.64 25.57
CA ASP A 727 -21.20 4.25 25.15
C ASP A 727 -22.57 4.04 24.49
N VAL A 728 -23.64 4.68 24.98
CA VAL A 728 -24.96 4.60 24.35
C VAL A 728 -24.90 5.19 22.94
N LEU A 729 -24.31 6.38 22.79
CA LEU A 729 -24.20 7.04 21.49
C LEU A 729 -23.30 6.26 20.51
N VAL A 730 -22.23 5.63 21.00
CA VAL A 730 -21.38 4.75 20.20
C VAL A 730 -22.19 3.55 19.68
N GLU A 731 -22.99 2.90 20.52
CA GLU A 731 -23.84 1.78 20.07
C GLU A 731 -24.90 2.22 19.05
N LEU A 732 -25.52 3.38 19.23
CA LEU A 732 -26.43 3.95 18.23
C LEU A 732 -25.72 4.22 16.91
N GLY A 733 -24.51 4.76 16.96
CA GLY A 733 -23.66 5.03 15.79
C GLY A 733 -23.33 3.79 14.98
N LYS A 734 -22.99 2.68 15.65
CA LYS A 734 -22.77 1.38 14.99
C LYS A 734 -24.00 0.90 14.21
N GLY A 735 -25.20 1.24 14.69
CA GLY A 735 -26.47 0.91 14.03
C GLY A 735 -26.73 1.67 12.72
N VAL A 736 -26.07 2.81 12.50
CA VAL A 736 -26.28 3.68 11.31
C VAL A 736 -25.02 3.84 10.44
N GLY A 737 -24.02 3.00 10.69
CA GLY A 737 -22.74 3.01 9.97
C GLY A 737 -22.86 2.78 8.47
N ILE A 738 -21.81 3.14 7.72
CA ILE A 738 -21.78 3.10 6.25
C ILE A 738 -22.18 1.73 5.68
N LEU A 739 -21.65 0.63 6.23
CA LEU A 739 -21.93 -0.72 5.71
C LEU A 739 -23.41 -1.11 5.74
N GLN A 740 -24.20 -0.53 6.64
CA GLN A 740 -25.65 -0.81 6.68
C GLN A 740 -26.35 -0.38 5.38
N ARG A 741 -25.83 0.64 4.69
CA ARG A 741 -26.38 1.14 3.43
C ARG A 741 -26.04 0.25 2.25
N PHE A 742 -24.90 -0.44 2.29
CA PHE A 742 -24.44 -1.34 1.23
C PHE A 742 -24.96 -2.78 1.41
N GLY A 743 -26.06 -2.98 2.13
CA GLY A 743 -26.63 -4.31 2.38
C GLY A 743 -27.38 -4.91 1.18
N ASP A 744 -27.76 -4.10 0.19
CA ASP A 744 -28.43 -4.54 -1.04
C ASP A 744 -27.43 -4.58 -2.22
N PRO A 745 -27.28 -5.74 -2.90
CA PRO A 745 -26.43 -5.86 -4.09
C PRO A 745 -26.75 -4.86 -5.20
N ASN A 746 -28.03 -4.56 -5.39
CA ASN A 746 -28.50 -3.76 -6.52
C ASN A 746 -28.30 -2.26 -6.31
N SER A 747 -28.03 -1.81 -5.08
CA SER A 747 -27.86 -0.40 -4.75
C SER A 747 -26.39 0.02 -4.60
N GLN A 748 -25.41 -0.89 -4.73
CA GLN A 748 -24.01 -0.55 -4.42
C GLN A 748 -23.46 0.66 -5.19
N SER A 749 -23.77 0.78 -6.48
CA SER A 749 -23.36 1.92 -7.30
C SER A 749 -24.03 3.22 -6.85
N SER A 750 -25.34 3.19 -6.60
CA SER A 750 -26.09 4.36 -6.12
C SER A 750 -25.71 4.77 -4.70
N GLU A 751 -25.41 3.83 -3.80
CA GLU A 751 -24.85 4.10 -2.47
C GLU A 751 -23.44 4.68 -2.53
N GLY A 752 -22.59 4.18 -3.43
CA GLY A 752 -21.28 4.77 -3.70
C GLY A 752 -21.37 6.24 -4.11
N VAL A 753 -22.33 6.58 -4.98
CA VAL A 753 -22.60 7.97 -5.38
C VAL A 753 -23.21 8.81 -4.25
N ARG A 754 -24.08 8.23 -3.40
CA ARG A 754 -24.60 8.90 -2.19
C ARG A 754 -23.50 9.21 -1.18
N GLU A 755 -22.52 8.33 -1.03
CA GLU A 755 -21.33 8.59 -0.21
C GLU A 755 -20.43 9.66 -0.85
N MET A 756 -20.24 9.63 -2.18
CA MET A 756 -19.55 10.71 -2.91
C MET A 756 -20.22 12.08 -2.67
N LEU A 757 -21.55 12.16 -2.73
CA LEU A 757 -22.31 13.37 -2.41
C LEU A 757 -22.13 13.77 -0.94
N THR A 758 -22.20 12.81 -0.01
CA THR A 758 -21.97 13.06 1.43
C THR A 758 -20.59 13.68 1.66
N TYR A 759 -19.56 13.21 0.94
CA TYR A 759 -18.21 13.76 1.04
C TYR A 759 -18.07 15.11 0.35
N ALA A 760 -18.76 15.35 -0.76
CA ALA A 760 -18.78 16.67 -1.37
C ALA A 760 -19.41 17.73 -0.45
N ILE A 761 -20.57 17.46 0.16
CA ILE A 761 -21.23 18.43 1.05
C ILE A 761 -20.43 18.70 2.33
N LYS A 762 -19.62 17.73 2.79
CA LYS A 762 -18.63 17.93 3.85
C LYS A 762 -17.57 18.96 3.44
N GLY A 763 -17.04 18.86 2.23
CA GLY A 763 -16.10 19.85 1.68
C GLY A 763 -16.71 21.23 1.52
N ILE A 764 -17.92 21.31 0.96
CA ILE A 764 -18.69 22.56 0.81
C ILE A 764 -18.93 23.21 2.17
N ALA A 765 -19.32 22.41 3.17
CA ALA A 765 -19.56 22.89 4.52
C ALA A 765 -18.32 23.53 5.14
N ALA A 766 -17.14 22.94 4.96
CA ALA A 766 -15.89 23.52 5.46
C ALA A 766 -15.57 24.89 4.83
N TYR A 767 -15.80 25.06 3.53
CA TYR A 767 -15.57 26.36 2.88
C TYR A 767 -16.58 27.43 3.30
N ALA A 768 -17.87 27.05 3.42
CA ALA A 768 -18.91 27.94 3.88
C ALA A 768 -18.70 28.35 5.36
N ASP A 769 -18.27 27.42 6.21
CA ASP A 769 -17.96 27.64 7.63
C ASP A 769 -16.90 28.73 7.81
N HIS A 770 -15.81 28.69 7.04
CA HIS A 770 -14.78 29.73 7.08
C HIS A 770 -15.29 31.14 6.73
N SER A 771 -16.39 31.25 5.98
CA SER A 771 -16.97 32.56 5.66
C SER A 771 -17.74 33.17 6.85
N LEU A 772 -18.22 32.34 7.79
CA LEU A 772 -18.95 32.77 8.99
C LEU A 772 -18.11 33.66 9.90
N VAL A 773 -16.79 33.43 9.95
CA VAL A 773 -15.86 34.20 10.78
C VAL A 773 -15.87 35.70 10.40
N ASN A 774 -16.25 36.02 9.16
CA ASN A 774 -16.45 37.40 8.66
C ASN A 774 -17.94 37.79 8.54
N ASN A 775 -18.86 37.05 9.16
CA ASN A 775 -20.31 37.23 9.05
C ASN A 775 -20.80 37.24 7.58
N ARG A 776 -20.23 36.35 6.75
CA ARG A 776 -20.65 36.19 5.34
C ARG A 776 -21.28 34.84 5.11
N GLU A 777 -22.48 34.87 4.54
CA GLU A 777 -23.34 33.71 4.33
C GLU A 777 -24.04 33.82 2.98
N ASP A 778 -24.36 32.69 2.36
CA ASP A 778 -25.16 32.62 1.14
C ASP A 778 -26.33 31.63 1.33
N PRO A 779 -27.59 32.11 1.30
CA PRO A 779 -28.78 31.28 1.43
C PRO A 779 -28.88 30.12 0.42
N GLU A 780 -28.31 30.27 -0.78
CA GLU A 780 -28.35 29.25 -1.82
C GLU A 780 -27.48 28.02 -1.46
N ILE A 781 -26.36 28.24 -0.76
CA ILE A 781 -25.53 27.14 -0.25
C ILE A 781 -26.34 26.31 0.75
N TYR A 782 -27.01 26.96 1.70
CA TYR A 782 -27.85 26.26 2.66
C TYR A 782 -29.04 25.56 2.01
N ALA A 783 -29.69 26.20 1.03
CA ALA A 783 -30.78 25.59 0.28
C ALA A 783 -30.35 24.29 -0.41
N PHE A 784 -29.16 24.30 -1.03
CA PHE A 784 -28.57 23.11 -1.63
C PHE A 784 -28.22 22.05 -0.58
N LEU A 785 -27.54 22.40 0.51
CA LEU A 785 -27.17 21.45 1.55
C LEU A 785 -28.40 20.75 2.15
N ARG A 786 -29.49 21.50 2.41
CA ARG A 786 -30.77 20.92 2.86
C ARG A 786 -31.34 19.95 1.82
N LYS A 787 -31.35 20.33 0.54
CA LYS A 787 -31.81 19.46 -0.57
C LYS A 787 -30.98 18.17 -0.64
N ALA A 788 -29.66 18.27 -0.57
CA ALA A 788 -28.76 17.13 -0.61
C ALA A 788 -28.93 16.20 0.60
N LEU A 789 -29.04 16.76 1.81
CA LEU A 789 -29.29 15.98 3.02
C LEU A 789 -30.66 15.31 3.02
N ALA A 790 -31.70 15.98 2.52
CA ALA A 790 -33.02 15.40 2.33
C ALA A 790 -32.98 14.19 1.39
N TYR A 791 -32.27 14.30 0.27
CA TYR A 791 -32.01 13.18 -0.64
C TYR A 791 -31.26 12.03 0.04
N LEU A 792 -30.25 12.35 0.86
CA LEU A 792 -29.47 11.34 1.59
C LEU A 792 -30.25 10.68 2.75
N ALA A 793 -31.35 11.29 3.20
CA ALA A 793 -32.25 10.75 4.23
C ALA A 793 -33.42 9.93 3.66
N THR A 794 -33.59 9.89 2.33
CA THR A 794 -34.64 9.13 1.66
C THR A 794 -34.08 7.90 0.93
N GLU A 795 -34.82 6.81 0.97
CA GLU A 795 -34.61 5.66 0.10
C GLU A 795 -34.86 6.05 -1.36
N GLY A 796 -34.03 5.55 -2.27
CA GLY A 796 -34.23 5.72 -3.70
C GLY A 796 -35.34 4.80 -4.21
N VAL A 797 -35.99 5.17 -5.32
CA VAL A 797 -36.91 4.28 -6.04
C VAL A 797 -36.10 3.54 -7.12
N GLY A 798 -35.69 2.29 -6.86
CA GLY A 798 -34.86 1.51 -7.80
C GLY A 798 -33.39 1.94 -7.86
N ASP A 799 -32.74 1.73 -9.02
CA ASP A 799 -31.33 2.09 -9.27
C ASP A 799 -31.20 3.59 -9.63
N ASP A 800 -31.27 4.43 -8.59
CA ASP A 800 -31.30 5.91 -8.61
C ASP A 800 -29.92 6.57 -8.90
N LEU A 801 -29.06 5.87 -9.64
CA LEU A 801 -27.69 6.30 -9.90
C LEU A 801 -27.61 7.63 -10.67
N ALA A 802 -28.49 7.84 -11.65
CA ALA A 802 -28.50 9.05 -12.46
C ALA A 802 -28.88 10.31 -11.66
N ALA A 803 -29.88 10.22 -10.77
CA ALA A 803 -30.26 11.37 -9.94
C ALA A 803 -29.17 11.69 -8.92
N GLY A 804 -28.54 10.67 -8.33
CA GLY A 804 -27.40 10.85 -7.45
C GLY A 804 -26.23 11.58 -8.14
N LEU A 805 -25.91 11.19 -9.38
CA LEU A 805 -24.87 11.86 -10.18
C LEU A 805 -25.27 13.29 -10.56
N ALA A 806 -26.52 13.54 -10.94
CA ALA A 806 -27.02 14.88 -11.21
C ALA A 806 -26.89 15.79 -9.97
N LEU A 807 -27.23 15.27 -8.79
CA LEU A 807 -27.08 16.00 -7.54
C LEU A 807 -25.62 16.21 -7.13
N CYS A 808 -24.71 15.30 -7.50
CA CYS A 808 -23.26 15.53 -7.37
C CYS A 808 -22.78 16.69 -8.26
N LEU A 809 -23.31 16.83 -9.48
CA LEU A 809 -22.99 17.98 -10.34
C LEU A 809 -23.57 19.29 -9.78
N GLU A 810 -24.78 19.26 -9.22
CA GLU A 810 -25.32 20.38 -8.47
C GLU A 810 -24.44 20.73 -7.24
N ALA A 811 -23.86 19.72 -6.57
CA ALA A 811 -22.88 19.94 -5.50
C ALA A 811 -21.64 20.66 -6.01
N GLY A 812 -21.17 20.32 -7.21
CA GLY A 812 -20.11 21.06 -7.89
C GLY A 812 -20.44 22.54 -8.06
N LYS A 813 -21.66 22.86 -8.52
CA LYS A 813 -22.14 24.25 -8.62
C LYS A 813 -22.16 24.97 -7.27
N ALA A 814 -22.73 24.32 -6.25
CA ALA A 814 -22.79 24.88 -4.90
C ALA A 814 -21.38 25.08 -4.29
N ASN A 815 -20.44 24.20 -4.59
CA ASN A 815 -19.06 24.34 -4.15
C ASN A 815 -18.35 25.53 -4.83
N VAL A 816 -18.61 25.79 -6.13
CA VAL A 816 -18.11 27.00 -6.80
C VAL A 816 -18.61 28.26 -6.08
N ALA A 817 -19.89 28.29 -5.70
CA ALA A 817 -20.46 29.40 -4.91
C ALA A 817 -19.80 29.53 -3.52
N ALA A 818 -19.60 28.41 -2.81
CA ALA A 818 -18.93 28.41 -1.50
C ALA A 818 -17.48 28.90 -1.57
N MET A 819 -16.71 28.46 -2.58
CA MET A 819 -15.34 28.94 -2.78
C MET A 819 -15.31 30.43 -3.19
N SER A 820 -16.27 30.89 -3.99
CA SER A 820 -16.41 32.32 -4.35
C SER A 820 -16.72 33.16 -3.11
N LEU A 821 -17.68 32.73 -2.28
CA LEU A 821 -18.04 33.42 -1.03
C LEU A 821 -16.83 33.54 -0.10
N LEU A 822 -16.08 32.44 0.07
CA LEU A 822 -14.88 32.41 0.91
C LEU A 822 -13.79 33.32 0.35
N TYR A 823 -13.57 33.31 -0.96
CA TYR A 823 -12.62 34.21 -1.62
C TYR A 823 -12.99 35.67 -1.38
N ASP A 824 -14.24 36.06 -1.65
CA ASP A 824 -14.73 37.43 -1.47
C ASP A 824 -14.66 37.88 0.00
N SER A 825 -14.91 36.95 0.92
CA SER A 825 -14.75 37.13 2.36
C SER A 825 -13.31 37.48 2.73
N HIS A 826 -12.33 36.71 2.24
CA HIS A 826 -10.91 37.00 2.44
C HIS A 826 -10.47 38.29 1.74
N ALA A 827 -10.80 38.48 0.46
CA ALA A 827 -10.41 39.65 -0.31
C ALA A 827 -10.93 40.94 0.31
N THR A 828 -12.17 40.94 0.85
CA THR A 828 -12.73 42.11 1.54
C THR A 828 -12.02 42.39 2.87
N SER A 829 -11.76 41.35 3.67
CA SER A 829 -11.22 41.51 5.03
C SER A 829 -9.70 41.69 5.09
N LEU A 830 -8.97 41.07 4.15
CA LEU A 830 -7.52 40.96 4.13
C LEU A 830 -6.88 41.59 2.88
N GLY A 831 -7.67 42.05 1.91
CA GLY A 831 -7.20 42.55 0.61
C GLY A 831 -6.96 41.43 -0.41
N VAL A 832 -6.85 41.79 -1.68
CA VAL A 832 -6.61 40.83 -2.77
C VAL A 832 -5.17 40.27 -2.69
N PRO A 833 -4.96 38.94 -2.85
CA PRO A 833 -3.64 38.35 -2.89
C PRO A 833 -2.75 38.94 -3.99
N SER A 834 -1.48 39.17 -3.69
CA SER A 834 -0.51 39.65 -4.68
C SER A 834 0.80 38.86 -4.61
N PRO A 835 1.62 38.76 -5.68
CA PRO A 835 2.88 38.01 -5.64
C PRO A 835 3.83 38.46 -4.51
N HIS A 836 4.44 37.51 -3.79
CA HIS A 836 5.40 37.78 -2.70
C HIS A 836 6.29 36.59 -2.39
N ALA A 837 7.54 36.87 -2.04
CA ALA A 837 8.50 35.87 -1.58
C ALA A 837 8.38 35.69 -0.05
N VAL A 838 8.16 34.45 0.38
CA VAL A 838 7.96 34.07 1.77
C VAL A 838 9.25 33.49 2.34
N PRO A 839 9.84 34.09 3.39
CA PRO A 839 11.04 33.54 4.01
C PRO A 839 10.74 32.22 4.71
N LEU A 840 11.65 31.25 4.56
CA LEU A 840 11.55 29.98 5.26
C LEU A 840 12.42 29.94 6.52
N LYS A 841 13.51 30.70 6.59
CA LYS A 841 14.47 30.61 7.70
C LYS A 841 13.86 31.09 9.04
N PRO A 842 14.19 30.44 10.17
CA PRO A 842 13.78 30.92 11.48
C PRO A 842 14.37 32.29 11.82
N LYS A 843 13.53 33.14 12.36
CA LYS A 843 13.84 34.41 13.01
C LYS A 843 13.96 34.21 14.53
N PRO A 844 15.06 34.66 15.17
CA PRO A 844 15.22 34.59 16.62
C PRO A 844 14.06 35.23 17.39
N GLY A 845 13.69 34.62 18.52
CA GLY A 845 12.62 35.05 19.41
C GLY A 845 11.61 33.95 19.75
N LYS A 846 10.65 34.27 20.61
CA LYS A 846 9.52 33.39 20.92
C LYS A 846 8.64 33.20 19.68
N ALA A 847 8.01 32.03 19.56
CA ALA A 847 7.35 31.64 18.33
C ALA A 847 6.02 30.92 18.55
N ILE A 848 5.07 31.14 17.64
CA ILE A 848 3.84 30.37 17.48
C ILE A 848 3.76 29.85 16.04
N LEU A 849 3.41 28.59 15.86
CA LEU A 849 3.13 27.98 14.56
C LEU A 849 1.63 27.86 14.35
N VAL A 850 1.12 28.33 13.22
CA VAL A 850 -0.30 28.22 12.86
C VAL A 850 -0.44 27.33 11.63
N SER A 851 -1.18 26.24 11.79
CA SER A 851 -1.53 25.28 10.75
C SER A 851 -3.04 25.29 10.53
N GLY A 852 -3.49 24.82 9.37
CA GLY A 852 -4.91 24.80 8.98
C GLY A 852 -5.20 25.78 7.85
N HIS A 853 -6.40 26.38 7.83
CA HIS A 853 -6.85 27.26 6.74
C HIS A 853 -7.40 28.63 7.18
N ASP A 854 -7.75 28.81 8.46
CA ASP A 854 -8.45 30.01 8.92
C ASP A 854 -7.53 31.26 8.96
N LEU A 855 -7.66 32.10 7.93
CA LEU A 855 -6.87 33.31 7.77
C LEU A 855 -7.35 34.46 8.68
N VAL A 856 -8.61 34.43 9.10
CA VAL A 856 -9.20 35.47 9.94
C VAL A 856 -8.79 35.26 11.39
N LEU A 857 -8.80 34.01 11.86
CA LEU A 857 -8.25 33.65 13.16
C LEU A 857 -6.73 33.93 13.25
N LEU A 858 -5.99 33.70 12.15
CA LEU A 858 -4.58 34.11 12.05
C LEU A 858 -4.43 35.63 12.22
N LYS A 859 -5.28 36.44 11.59
CA LYS A 859 -5.26 37.90 11.77
C LYS A 859 -5.45 38.29 13.24
N ALA A 860 -6.45 37.70 13.89
CA ALA A 860 -6.72 37.98 15.30
C ALA A 860 -5.54 37.58 16.21
N LEU A 861 -4.89 36.45 15.93
CA LEU A 861 -3.68 36.03 16.64
C LEU A 861 -2.51 37.00 16.39
N LEU A 862 -2.29 37.44 15.15
CA LEU A 862 -1.23 38.41 14.82
C LEU A 862 -1.44 39.71 15.61
N GLU A 863 -2.66 40.23 15.64
CA GLU A 863 -3.03 41.44 16.41
C GLU A 863 -2.79 41.26 17.92
N ALA A 864 -3.14 40.10 18.47
CA ALA A 864 -2.95 39.81 19.89
C ALA A 864 -1.47 39.63 20.30
N THR A 865 -0.63 39.20 19.37
CA THR A 865 0.77 38.79 19.66
C THR A 865 1.83 39.80 19.21
N GLU A 866 1.49 40.73 18.32
CA GLU A 866 2.42 41.75 17.83
C GLU A 866 2.98 42.64 18.96
N PRO A 867 2.17 43.16 19.91
CA PRO A 867 2.69 43.94 21.04
C PRO A 867 3.63 43.16 21.97
N LEU A 868 3.57 41.81 21.92
CA LEU A 868 4.38 40.91 22.74
C LEU A 868 5.70 40.53 22.06
N GLY A 869 5.91 40.91 20.80
CA GLY A 869 7.12 40.55 20.04
C GLY A 869 7.26 39.05 19.75
N ILE A 870 6.16 38.29 19.76
CA ILE A 870 6.15 36.86 19.45
C ILE A 870 6.06 36.67 17.93
N ASN A 871 7.02 35.96 17.34
CA ASN A 871 7.03 35.63 15.93
C ASN A 871 5.95 34.58 15.61
N VAL A 872 5.11 34.83 14.60
CA VAL A 872 4.08 33.90 14.12
C VAL A 872 4.53 33.31 12.79
N TYR A 873 4.53 31.98 12.71
CA TYR A 873 4.84 31.21 11.51
C TYR A 873 3.60 30.50 10.99
N THR A 874 3.51 30.37 9.68
CA THR A 874 2.49 29.54 9.02
C THR A 874 3.04 28.14 8.74
N HIS A 875 2.18 27.13 8.68
CA HIS A 875 2.48 25.75 8.27
C HIS A 875 1.41 25.19 7.33
N GLY A 876 1.78 24.30 6.41
CA GLY A 876 0.84 23.62 5.52
C GLY A 876 0.00 24.58 4.68
N GLU A 877 -1.32 24.48 4.80
CA GLU A 877 -2.30 25.28 4.04
C GLU A 877 -2.36 26.75 4.49
N MET A 878 -1.59 27.17 5.50
CA MET A 878 -1.47 28.58 5.88
C MET A 878 -0.39 29.32 5.08
N LEU A 879 0.40 28.67 4.22
CA LEU A 879 1.40 29.34 3.36
C LEU A 879 0.81 30.52 2.54
N PRO A 880 -0.38 30.40 1.92
CA PRO A 880 -1.00 31.48 1.17
C PRO A 880 -1.42 32.69 2.00
N ALA A 881 -1.41 32.64 3.34
CA ALA A 881 -1.64 33.79 4.20
C ALA A 881 -0.67 34.94 3.88
N HIS A 882 0.58 34.57 3.56
CA HIS A 882 1.59 35.46 3.04
C HIS A 882 1.30 35.94 1.62
N GLY A 883 0.11 35.72 1.07
CA GLY A 883 -0.50 36.27 -0.14
C GLY A 883 -1.17 37.63 0.09
N TYR A 884 -1.70 37.83 1.30
CA TYR A 884 -2.70 38.85 1.60
C TYR A 884 -2.06 40.10 2.24
N PRO A 885 -2.22 41.30 1.64
CA PRO A 885 -1.64 42.54 2.17
C PRO A 885 -2.06 42.86 3.61
N GLY A 886 -3.31 42.54 3.97
CA GLY A 886 -3.88 42.74 5.30
C GLY A 886 -3.26 41.87 6.38
N LEU A 887 -2.58 40.77 6.02
CA LEU A 887 -1.79 39.93 6.95
C LEU A 887 -0.31 40.29 6.92
N ARG A 888 0.27 40.54 5.73
CA ARG A 888 1.70 40.90 5.60
C ARG A 888 2.09 42.21 6.28
N LYS A 889 1.12 43.09 6.53
CA LYS A 889 1.37 44.35 7.23
C LYS A 889 1.86 44.15 8.67
N TYR A 890 1.60 42.99 9.29
CA TYR A 890 2.02 42.68 10.66
C TYR A 890 3.47 42.22 10.69
N SER A 891 4.29 42.91 11.48
CA SER A 891 5.75 42.71 11.53
C SER A 891 6.16 41.39 12.20
N ASN A 892 5.24 40.79 12.95
CA ASN A 892 5.42 39.51 13.62
C ASN A 892 5.00 38.30 12.78
N LEU A 893 4.40 38.47 11.59
CA LEU A 893 4.24 37.37 10.63
C LEU A 893 5.61 37.05 10.02
N ALA A 894 6.33 36.10 10.63
CA ALA A 894 7.77 35.94 10.45
C ALA A 894 8.16 35.13 9.21
N GLY A 895 7.34 34.16 8.80
CA GLY A 895 7.63 33.29 7.66
C GLY A 895 6.80 32.02 7.64
N HIS A 896 7.26 31.04 6.86
CA HIS A 896 6.64 29.72 6.75
C HIS A 896 7.58 28.62 7.26
N TYR A 897 7.04 27.69 8.04
CA TYR A 897 7.79 26.58 8.63
C TYR A 897 7.23 25.25 8.16
N GLY A 898 8.11 24.39 7.65
CA GLY A 898 7.77 23.02 7.27
C GLY A 898 7.20 22.86 5.86
N GLY A 899 6.41 21.82 5.67
CA GLY A 899 5.82 21.44 4.38
C GLY A 899 4.33 21.08 4.50
N ALA A 900 3.93 20.01 3.80
CA ALA A 900 2.56 19.50 3.86
C ALA A 900 2.26 18.78 5.19
N TRP A 901 0.97 18.70 5.52
CA TRP A 901 0.45 18.30 6.84
C TRP A 901 0.99 16.95 7.37
N MET A 902 1.23 15.96 6.52
CA MET A 902 1.66 14.63 6.94
C MET A 902 3.07 14.61 7.55
N ARG A 903 3.84 15.69 7.33
CA ARG A 903 5.19 15.85 7.91
C ARG A 903 5.16 16.40 9.33
N GLN A 904 4.00 16.81 9.86
CA GLN A 904 3.94 17.41 11.19
C GLN A 904 4.47 16.52 12.31
N SER A 905 4.39 15.19 12.18
CA SER A 905 5.00 14.23 13.12
C SER A 905 6.53 14.31 13.17
N VAL A 906 7.17 14.85 12.13
CA VAL A 906 8.60 15.16 12.06
C VAL A 906 8.85 16.63 12.38
N GLU A 907 7.98 17.55 11.93
CA GLU A 907 8.25 18.99 11.95
C GLU A 907 7.89 19.66 13.29
N PHE A 908 6.75 19.29 13.89
CA PHE A 908 6.27 19.88 15.15
C PHE A 908 7.17 19.60 16.35
N PRO A 909 7.78 18.39 16.51
CA PRO A 909 8.76 18.15 17.56
C PRO A 909 9.94 19.13 17.54
N HIS A 910 10.33 19.61 16.36
CA HIS A 910 11.48 20.50 16.17
C HIS A 910 11.11 21.99 16.23
N PHE A 911 9.82 22.33 16.16
CA PHE A 911 9.38 23.72 16.28
C PHE A 911 9.50 24.20 17.73
N LYS A 912 10.34 25.21 18.00
CA LYS A 912 10.66 25.67 19.36
C LYS A 912 9.63 26.66 19.95
N GLY A 913 8.34 26.47 19.67
CA GLY A 913 7.26 27.38 20.08
C GLY A 913 5.93 26.66 20.30
N ALA A 914 4.86 27.40 20.60
CA ALA A 914 3.52 26.82 20.70
C ALA A 914 2.92 26.57 19.30
N ILE A 915 1.97 25.65 19.19
CA ILE A 915 1.38 25.23 17.91
C ILE A 915 -0.13 25.37 18.01
N LEU A 916 -0.74 26.05 17.03
CA LEU A 916 -2.17 26.18 16.86
C LEU A 916 -2.62 25.52 15.56
N VAL A 917 -3.58 24.61 15.65
CA VAL A 917 -4.18 23.95 14.49
C VAL A 917 -5.64 24.39 14.35
N THR A 918 -5.91 25.19 13.32
CA THR A 918 -7.21 25.86 13.13
C THR A 918 -8.23 25.01 12.38
N THR A 919 -7.76 24.07 11.56
CA THR A 919 -8.56 23.13 10.77
C THR A 919 -7.82 21.81 10.59
N ASN A 920 -8.33 20.88 9.78
CA ASN A 920 -7.50 19.77 9.29
C ASN A 920 -6.22 20.25 8.57
N CYS A 921 -5.12 19.51 8.61
CA CYS A 921 -5.02 18.11 9.07
C CYS A 921 -4.21 17.95 10.35
N LEU A 922 -4.88 17.63 11.46
CA LEU A 922 -4.25 17.15 12.69
C LEU A 922 -4.10 15.62 12.66
N THR A 923 -2.89 15.13 12.91
CA THR A 923 -2.57 13.71 13.15
C THR A 923 -2.33 13.52 14.64
N GLU A 924 -2.16 12.26 15.05
CA GLU A 924 -1.78 11.91 16.42
C GLU A 924 -0.64 12.79 16.95
N PRO A 925 -0.90 13.61 17.98
CA PRO A 925 0.11 14.42 18.66
C PRO A 925 1.16 13.53 19.31
N HIS A 926 2.42 13.94 19.23
CA HIS A 926 3.50 13.30 19.95
C HIS A 926 3.68 13.96 21.32
N ASP A 927 4.04 13.17 22.33
CA ASP A 927 4.40 13.60 23.70
C ASP A 927 5.47 14.70 23.79
N THR A 928 6.19 14.98 22.68
CA THR A 928 7.23 16.02 22.63
C THR A 928 6.66 17.42 22.43
N TYR A 929 5.40 17.54 22.02
CA TYR A 929 4.77 18.83 21.72
C TYR A 929 3.29 18.93 22.11
N ASP A 930 2.67 17.86 22.59
CA ASP A 930 1.26 17.82 23.01
C ASP A 930 0.90 18.92 24.04
N SER A 931 1.77 19.16 25.03
CA SER A 931 1.61 20.17 26.08
C SER A 931 1.64 21.62 25.57
N ARG A 932 2.10 21.84 24.34
CA ARG A 932 2.17 23.14 23.67
C ARG A 932 1.38 23.17 22.36
N LEU A 933 0.50 22.18 22.15
CA LEU A 933 -0.42 22.09 21.04
C LEU A 933 -1.81 22.59 21.44
N PHE A 934 -2.43 23.34 20.55
CA PHE A 934 -3.75 23.91 20.72
C PHE A 934 -4.59 23.67 19.46
N THR A 935 -5.90 23.49 19.65
CA THR A 935 -6.88 23.33 18.57
C THR A 935 -7.85 24.50 18.56
N ALA A 936 -8.43 24.82 17.41
CA ALA A 936 -9.51 25.80 17.24
C ALA A 936 -10.57 25.30 16.26
N GLY A 937 -11.71 25.98 16.22
CA GLY A 937 -12.80 25.67 15.28
C GLY A 937 -13.29 24.22 15.41
N ALA A 938 -13.56 23.58 14.29
CA ALA A 938 -14.02 22.20 14.27
C ALA A 938 -12.98 21.18 14.78
N VAL A 939 -11.70 21.56 14.95
CA VAL A 939 -10.62 20.64 15.32
C VAL A 939 -10.72 20.22 16.78
N GLY A 940 -10.43 18.95 17.06
CA GLY A 940 -10.37 18.42 18.42
C GLY A 940 -9.50 17.17 18.54
N TRP A 941 -8.81 17.05 19.67
CA TRP A 941 -8.05 15.86 20.03
C TRP A 941 -8.13 15.63 21.55
N PRO A 942 -8.32 14.39 22.04
CA PRO A 942 -8.42 14.11 23.46
C PRO A 942 -7.22 14.66 24.26
N GLY A 943 -7.49 15.49 25.26
CA GLY A 943 -6.45 16.05 26.15
C GLY A 943 -5.69 17.26 25.59
N VAL A 944 -5.96 17.69 24.35
CA VAL A 944 -5.36 18.89 23.76
C VAL A 944 -6.24 20.10 24.04
N ALA A 945 -5.63 21.21 24.48
CA ALA A 945 -6.36 22.43 24.80
C ALA A 945 -7.05 23.02 23.55
N HIS A 946 -8.26 23.54 23.74
CA HIS A 946 -9.07 24.15 22.68
C HIS A 946 -9.26 25.64 22.96
N ILE A 947 -8.98 26.50 21.98
CA ILE A 947 -8.96 27.95 22.17
C ILE A 947 -10.28 28.65 21.83
N GLY A 948 -11.21 27.97 21.15
CA GLY A 948 -12.51 28.52 20.75
C GLY A 948 -12.93 28.15 19.33
N ASN A 949 -14.22 28.31 19.04
CA ASN A 949 -14.82 27.97 17.74
C ASN A 949 -15.03 29.18 16.81
N ASP A 950 -15.09 30.40 17.35
CA ASP A 950 -15.22 31.65 16.58
C ASP A 950 -14.50 32.82 17.27
N LEU A 951 -14.45 33.99 16.62
CA LEU A 951 -13.73 35.16 17.15
C LEU A 951 -14.29 35.71 18.46
N SER A 952 -15.56 35.47 18.79
CA SER A 952 -16.18 35.97 20.02
C SER A 952 -15.81 35.14 21.25
N ASP A 953 -15.48 33.87 21.02
CA ASP A 953 -15.14 32.89 22.06
C ASP A 953 -13.63 32.61 22.21
N VAL A 954 -12.80 33.18 21.33
CA VAL A 954 -11.36 32.87 21.30
C VAL A 954 -10.58 33.56 22.43
N ASP A 955 -9.94 32.75 23.27
CA ASP A 955 -8.93 33.20 24.24
C ASP A 955 -7.54 32.68 23.88
N PHE A 956 -6.69 33.57 23.36
CA PHE A 956 -5.29 33.24 23.03
C PHE A 956 -4.37 33.19 24.26
N SER A 957 -4.81 33.57 25.46
CA SER A 957 -3.97 33.66 26.64
C SER A 957 -3.22 32.35 26.97
N PRO A 958 -3.84 31.15 26.90
CA PRO A 958 -3.14 29.88 27.14
C PRO A 958 -2.06 29.59 26.10
N LEU A 959 -2.36 29.83 24.81
CA LEU A 959 -1.44 29.67 23.70
C LEU A 959 -0.23 30.60 23.82
N VAL A 960 -0.48 31.87 24.17
CA VAL A 960 0.55 32.89 24.37
C VAL A 960 1.47 32.53 25.54
N ARG A 961 0.92 32.06 26.67
CA ARG A 961 1.73 31.59 27.81
C ARG A 961 2.63 30.43 27.40
N ALA A 962 2.08 29.42 26.71
CA ALA A 962 2.87 28.31 26.20
C ALA A 962 4.00 28.76 25.25
N ALA A 963 3.75 29.79 24.41
CA ALA A 963 4.76 30.35 23.52
C ALA A 963 5.86 31.12 24.26
N ILE A 964 5.53 31.81 25.36
CA ILE A 964 6.49 32.51 26.23
C ILE A 964 7.37 31.50 26.97
N ASP A 965 6.75 30.44 27.49
CA ASP A 965 7.43 29.39 28.27
C ASP A 965 8.30 28.47 27.38
N ALA A 966 7.94 28.32 26.10
CA ALA A 966 8.74 27.57 25.13
C ALA A 966 10.13 28.21 24.89
N PRO A 967 11.15 27.45 24.48
CA PRO A 967 12.51 27.98 24.27
C PRO A 967 12.57 29.18 23.31
N GLY A 968 11.82 29.15 22.21
CA GLY A 968 11.97 30.05 21.08
C GLY A 968 13.16 29.67 20.19
N PHE A 969 13.34 30.40 19.09
CA PHE A 969 14.52 30.28 18.23
C PHE A 969 15.63 31.24 18.69
N ASP A 970 16.89 30.80 18.59
CA ASP A 970 18.07 31.62 18.85
C ASP A 970 18.93 31.83 17.59
N GLN A 971 20.05 32.56 17.72
CA GLN A 971 20.92 32.86 16.57
C GLN A 971 21.60 31.62 15.95
N SER A 972 21.67 30.51 16.68
CA SER A 972 22.19 29.23 16.16
C SER A 972 21.15 28.44 15.35
N ASP A 973 19.88 28.81 15.42
CA ASP A 973 18.76 28.15 14.74
C ASP A 973 18.43 28.72 13.35
N VAL A 974 19.27 29.61 12.82
CA VAL A 974 19.03 30.29 11.53
C VAL A 974 19.02 29.33 10.33
N ASP A 975 19.52 28.11 10.51
CA ASP A 975 19.42 27.00 9.58
C ASP A 975 18.62 25.84 10.20
N PHE A 976 17.64 25.30 9.48
CA PHE A 976 16.83 24.18 9.99
C PHE A 976 17.66 22.92 10.20
N GLY A 977 17.65 22.38 11.43
CA GLY A 977 18.38 21.16 11.80
C GLY A 977 17.62 19.84 11.61
N HIS A 978 16.37 19.85 11.14
CA HIS A 978 15.54 18.64 10.98
C HIS A 978 15.48 18.14 9.52
N PRO A 979 15.30 16.82 9.28
CA PRO A 979 15.34 16.23 7.94
C PRO A 979 14.43 16.93 6.92
N ASP A 980 14.93 17.08 5.69
CA ASP A 980 14.25 17.80 4.60
C ASP A 980 12.95 17.07 4.15
N PRO A 981 11.84 17.80 3.94
CA PRO A 981 10.55 17.27 3.50
C PRO A 981 10.58 16.47 2.18
N VAL A 982 11.56 16.70 1.28
CA VAL A 982 11.62 16.12 -0.07
C VAL A 982 12.91 15.30 -0.30
N GLY A 983 13.74 15.13 0.73
CA GLY A 983 15.05 14.48 0.57
C GLY A 983 16.03 15.29 -0.29
N GLN A 984 15.77 16.59 -0.46
CA GLN A 984 16.68 17.50 -1.13
C GLN A 984 17.84 17.88 -0.22
N LYS A 985 19.01 18.16 -0.83
CA LYS A 985 20.20 18.60 -0.10
C LYS A 985 20.13 20.07 0.34
N ARG A 986 19.20 20.86 -0.18
CA ARG A 986 19.00 22.30 0.14
C ARG A 986 17.54 22.69 -0.05
N ARG A 987 16.92 23.29 0.98
CA ARG A 987 15.65 24.01 0.86
C ARG A 987 15.84 25.34 0.11
N PRO A 988 14.84 25.81 -0.65
CA PRO A 988 14.87 27.17 -1.19
C PRO A 988 14.90 28.20 -0.04
N GLU A 989 15.53 29.35 -0.25
CA GLU A 989 15.57 30.40 0.78
C GLU A 989 14.19 31.04 1.02
N SER A 990 13.37 31.06 -0.03
CA SER A 990 12.00 31.57 0.00
C SER A 990 11.11 30.84 -1.00
N LEU A 991 9.80 30.83 -0.75
CA LEU A 991 8.77 30.38 -1.69
C LEU A 991 7.96 31.57 -2.22
N THR A 992 7.56 31.56 -3.48
CA THR A 992 6.73 32.64 -4.03
C THR A 992 5.25 32.25 -4.00
N VAL A 993 4.40 33.13 -3.46
CA VAL A 993 2.96 32.92 -3.30
C VAL A 993 2.17 34.14 -3.80
N GLY A 994 0.85 34.01 -3.88
CA GLY A 994 -0.07 35.15 -4.11
C GLY A 994 -0.41 35.40 -5.57
N PHE A 995 -0.36 34.35 -6.41
CA PHE A 995 -0.82 34.40 -7.79
C PHE A 995 -2.32 34.09 -7.87
N GLY A 996 -3.14 34.87 -7.16
CA GLY A 996 -4.60 34.82 -7.26
C GLY A 996 -5.07 35.24 -8.66
N HIS A 997 -6.37 35.07 -8.95
CA HIS A 997 -6.87 35.31 -10.30
C HIS A 997 -6.68 36.77 -10.74
N GLU A 998 -6.87 37.77 -9.89
CA GLU A 998 -6.67 39.18 -10.26
C GLU A 998 -5.21 39.49 -10.61
N ALA A 999 -4.26 38.89 -9.89
CA ALA A 999 -2.83 39.02 -10.22
C ALA A 999 -2.51 38.41 -11.59
N LEU A 1000 -3.09 37.25 -11.88
CA LEU A 1000 -2.91 36.55 -13.16
C LEU A 1000 -3.65 37.24 -14.31
N LEU A 1001 -4.86 37.74 -14.08
CA LEU A 1001 -5.66 38.51 -15.03
C LEU A 1001 -5.02 39.86 -15.35
N GLY A 1002 -4.41 40.51 -14.35
CA GLY A 1002 -3.60 41.72 -14.57
C GLY A 1002 -2.41 41.48 -15.49
N ALA A 1003 -1.89 40.25 -15.54
CA ALA A 1003 -0.81 39.82 -16.42
C ALA A 1003 -1.31 39.14 -17.72
N ALA A 1004 -2.63 39.01 -17.94
CA ALA A 1004 -3.19 38.21 -19.03
C ALA A 1004 -2.75 38.69 -20.41
N GLY A 1005 -2.66 40.01 -20.65
CA GLY A 1005 -2.18 40.55 -21.93
C GLY A 1005 -0.76 40.07 -22.26
N THR A 1006 0.14 40.16 -21.27
CA THR A 1006 1.52 39.66 -21.39
C THR A 1006 1.56 38.15 -21.60
N ILE A 1007 0.77 37.38 -20.86
CA ILE A 1007 0.69 35.92 -21.03
C ILE A 1007 0.20 35.53 -22.42
N VAL A 1008 -0.82 36.23 -22.95
CA VAL A 1008 -1.35 36.01 -24.30
C VAL A 1008 -0.31 36.32 -25.37
N ASP A 1009 0.46 37.39 -25.22
CA ASP A 1009 1.55 37.71 -26.13
C ASP A 1009 2.65 36.64 -26.10
N GLU A 1010 2.96 36.10 -24.91
CA GLU A 1010 3.94 35.02 -24.76
C GLU A 1010 3.45 33.66 -25.29
N ILE A 1011 2.15 33.40 -25.28
CA ILE A 1011 1.54 32.27 -26.02
C ILE A 1011 1.78 32.46 -27.52
N LYS A 1012 1.50 33.64 -28.07
CA LYS A 1012 1.72 33.95 -29.50
C LYS A 1012 3.20 33.86 -29.91
N ASN A 1013 4.10 34.22 -29.00
CA ASN A 1013 5.55 34.13 -29.19
C ASN A 1013 6.09 32.68 -29.06
N GLY A 1014 5.25 31.71 -28.68
CA GLY A 1014 5.65 30.31 -28.48
C GLY A 1014 6.40 30.05 -27.17
N ASN A 1015 6.47 31.03 -26.27
CA ASN A 1015 7.11 30.89 -24.96
C ASN A 1015 6.21 30.18 -23.94
N VAL A 1016 4.90 30.14 -24.18
CA VAL A 1016 3.94 29.32 -23.42
C VAL A 1016 3.23 28.38 -24.37
N THR A 1017 3.38 27.07 -24.17
CA THR A 1017 2.70 26.06 -25.02
C THR A 1017 1.48 25.46 -24.37
N ARG A 1018 1.49 25.31 -23.02
CA ARG A 1018 0.39 24.68 -22.27
C ARG A 1018 0.43 25.03 -20.79
N PHE A 1019 -0.75 25.15 -20.20
CA PHE A 1019 -0.97 25.29 -18.76
C PHE A 1019 -1.26 23.93 -18.13
N TYR A 1020 -0.74 23.72 -16.92
CA TYR A 1020 -0.94 22.52 -16.14
C TYR A 1020 -1.43 22.91 -14.75
N VAL A 1021 -2.64 22.50 -14.37
CA VAL A 1021 -3.10 22.60 -12.98
C VAL A 1021 -2.65 21.34 -12.26
N VAL A 1022 -1.62 21.46 -11.42
CA VAL A 1022 -1.04 20.34 -10.67
C VAL A 1022 -1.11 20.67 -9.19
N GLY A 1023 -2.01 20.01 -8.47
CA GLY A 1023 -2.23 20.34 -7.06
C GLY A 1023 -3.47 19.67 -6.47
N GLY A 1024 -3.95 20.21 -5.36
CA GLY A 1024 -5.01 19.61 -4.55
C GLY A 1024 -4.48 19.23 -3.17
N CYS A 1025 -4.75 18.00 -2.71
CA CYS A 1025 -4.36 17.55 -1.37
C CYS A 1025 -3.24 16.50 -1.39
N ASP A 1026 -2.20 16.75 -0.59
CA ASP A 1026 -1.10 15.81 -0.36
C ASP A 1026 -1.43 14.78 0.74
N GLY A 1027 -0.57 13.77 0.90
CA GLY A 1027 -0.70 12.73 1.93
C GLY A 1027 0.60 11.94 2.13
N PHE A 1028 0.58 10.93 3.01
CA PHE A 1028 1.76 10.07 3.25
C PHE A 1028 2.36 9.50 1.95
N GLU A 1029 3.68 9.29 2.01
CA GLU A 1029 4.51 8.88 0.88
C GLU A 1029 4.07 7.54 0.25
N GLY A 1030 4.26 7.40 -1.05
CA GLY A 1030 3.77 6.26 -1.83
C GLY A 1030 4.01 6.49 -3.32
N GLN A 1031 2.93 6.45 -4.13
CA GLN A 1031 2.97 6.81 -5.55
C GLN A 1031 2.97 8.34 -5.78
N ARG A 1032 3.04 9.15 -4.72
CA ARG A 1032 2.93 10.62 -4.79
C ARG A 1032 4.18 11.31 -5.35
N SER A 1033 5.31 10.62 -5.48
CA SER A 1033 6.44 11.13 -6.27
C SER A 1033 6.06 11.42 -7.72
N TYR A 1034 5.00 10.76 -8.22
CA TYR A 1034 4.41 11.01 -9.54
C TYR A 1034 4.23 12.50 -9.85
N TYR A 1035 3.75 13.33 -8.91
CA TYR A 1035 3.50 14.75 -9.20
C TYR A 1035 4.79 15.54 -9.40
N THR A 1036 5.82 15.24 -8.60
CA THR A 1036 7.15 15.82 -8.75
C THR A 1036 7.78 15.35 -10.06
N ASP A 1037 7.70 14.05 -10.34
CA ASP A 1037 8.23 13.43 -11.55
C ASP A 1037 7.52 13.97 -12.80
N LEU A 1038 6.21 14.17 -12.74
CA LEU A 1038 5.39 14.70 -13.83
C LEU A 1038 5.85 16.12 -14.18
N VAL A 1039 5.89 17.03 -13.21
CA VAL A 1039 6.31 18.42 -13.43
C VAL A 1039 7.75 18.50 -13.94
N ALA A 1040 8.64 17.64 -13.44
CA ALA A 1040 10.01 17.56 -13.92
C ALA A 1040 10.15 17.05 -15.37
N ASN A 1041 9.14 16.35 -15.90
CA ASN A 1041 9.11 15.86 -17.29
C ASN A 1041 8.29 16.76 -18.23
N LEU A 1042 7.73 17.87 -17.76
CA LEU A 1042 7.03 18.83 -18.63
C LEU A 1042 7.99 19.58 -19.54
N GLU A 1043 7.48 20.05 -20.68
CA GLU A 1043 8.23 20.86 -21.62
C GLU A 1043 8.71 22.18 -20.97
N PRO A 1044 9.88 22.73 -21.35
CA PRO A 1044 10.38 23.99 -20.78
C PRO A 1044 9.44 25.20 -20.97
N THR A 1045 8.52 25.11 -21.94
CA THR A 1045 7.50 26.12 -22.23
C THR A 1045 6.21 25.93 -21.43
N ALA A 1046 6.13 24.93 -20.55
CA ALA A 1046 4.98 24.72 -19.68
C ALA A 1046 4.84 25.82 -18.62
N VAL A 1047 3.59 26.08 -18.21
CA VAL A 1047 3.26 26.90 -17.05
C VAL A 1047 2.42 26.06 -16.09
N VAL A 1048 2.85 25.95 -14.83
CA VAL A 1048 2.23 25.13 -13.81
C VAL A 1048 1.50 26.02 -12.81
N LEU A 1049 0.18 25.84 -12.70
CA LEU A 1049 -0.67 26.41 -11.66
C LEU A 1049 -0.78 25.37 -10.54
N THR A 1050 -0.32 25.70 -9.34
CA THR A 1050 -0.40 24.80 -8.18
C THR A 1050 -1.24 25.40 -7.05
N LEU A 1051 -1.89 24.53 -6.28
CA LEU A 1051 -2.84 24.92 -5.23
C LEU A 1051 -2.95 23.84 -4.16
N GLY A 1052 -3.42 24.25 -2.99
CA GLY A 1052 -3.56 23.37 -1.84
C GLY A 1052 -2.23 22.74 -1.40
N CYS A 1053 -2.25 21.87 -0.40
CA CYS A 1053 -1.03 21.23 0.10
C CYS A 1053 -0.36 20.29 -0.93
N GLY A 1054 -1.02 19.92 -2.03
CA GLY A 1054 -0.38 19.26 -3.17
C GLY A 1054 0.81 20.05 -3.74
N LYS A 1055 0.83 21.38 -3.55
CA LYS A 1055 1.94 22.26 -3.98
C LYS A 1055 3.30 21.86 -3.43
N TYR A 1056 3.36 21.25 -2.25
CA TYR A 1056 4.65 20.88 -1.62
C TYR A 1056 5.41 19.80 -2.42
N ARG A 1057 4.74 19.15 -3.38
CA ARG A 1057 5.38 18.24 -4.34
C ARG A 1057 6.13 18.95 -5.46
N VAL A 1058 5.87 20.24 -5.70
CA VAL A 1058 6.37 20.95 -6.88
C VAL A 1058 6.93 22.34 -6.59
N ASN A 1059 6.51 23.01 -5.50
CA ASN A 1059 6.86 24.40 -5.15
C ASN A 1059 8.35 24.66 -4.87
N HIS A 1060 9.14 23.60 -4.75
CA HIS A 1060 10.59 23.66 -4.60
C HIS A 1060 11.34 23.55 -5.94
N LEU A 1061 10.64 23.25 -7.04
CA LEU A 1061 11.21 23.14 -8.37
C LEU A 1061 11.42 24.54 -8.97
N ASP A 1062 12.61 24.78 -9.52
CA ASP A 1062 12.88 25.98 -10.30
C ASP A 1062 12.58 25.70 -11.77
N LEU A 1063 11.46 26.25 -12.25
CA LEU A 1063 11.03 26.17 -13.64
C LEU A 1063 11.43 27.41 -14.45
N GLY A 1064 12.11 28.40 -13.85
CA GLY A 1064 12.42 29.68 -14.50
C GLY A 1064 11.19 30.56 -14.74
N THR A 1065 11.31 31.49 -15.70
CA THR A 1065 10.29 32.50 -16.03
C THR A 1065 9.69 32.31 -17.42
N ILE A 1066 8.53 32.92 -17.65
CA ILE A 1066 7.90 33.01 -18.97
C ILE A 1066 8.64 34.06 -19.79
N GLY A 1067 9.40 33.63 -20.80
CA GLY A 1067 10.25 34.51 -21.59
C GLY A 1067 11.13 35.41 -20.72
N ASP A 1068 11.25 36.68 -21.11
CA ASP A 1068 11.97 37.72 -20.37
C ASP A 1068 11.05 38.56 -19.44
N THR A 1069 9.81 38.11 -19.20
CA THR A 1069 8.79 38.89 -18.47
C THR A 1069 9.04 38.96 -16.96
N GLY A 1070 9.87 38.07 -16.42
CA GLY A 1070 10.07 37.90 -14.98
C GLY A 1070 8.92 37.16 -14.26
N ILE A 1071 7.84 36.77 -14.97
CA ILE A 1071 6.74 36.00 -14.40
C ILE A 1071 7.19 34.53 -14.21
N PRO A 1072 7.12 33.94 -13.01
CA PRO A 1072 7.50 32.54 -12.79
C PRO A 1072 6.65 31.56 -13.59
N ARG A 1073 7.24 30.44 -14.02
CA ARG A 1073 6.49 29.34 -14.66
C ARG A 1073 5.72 28.48 -13.66
N LEU A 1074 6.08 28.53 -12.38
CA LEU A 1074 5.35 27.87 -11.30
C LEU A 1074 4.61 28.92 -10.47
N LEU A 1075 3.28 28.86 -10.51
CA LEU A 1075 2.39 29.87 -9.96
C LEU A 1075 1.52 29.24 -8.86
N ASP A 1076 1.80 29.60 -7.60
CA ASP A 1076 0.98 29.19 -6.46
C ASP A 1076 -0.25 30.09 -6.34
N VAL A 1077 -1.42 29.52 -6.67
CA VAL A 1077 -2.69 30.24 -6.68
C VAL A 1077 -3.36 30.29 -5.31
N GLY A 1078 -2.86 29.56 -4.31
CA GLY A 1078 -3.32 29.64 -2.93
C GLY A 1078 -3.70 28.30 -2.28
N GLN A 1079 -4.67 28.35 -1.38
CA GLN A 1079 -5.19 27.20 -0.63
C GLN A 1079 -6.01 26.28 -1.55
N CYS A 1080 -6.51 25.16 -1.02
CA CYS A 1080 -7.40 24.28 -1.78
C CYS A 1080 -8.70 24.98 -2.27
N ASN A 1081 -9.26 25.92 -1.50
CA ASN A 1081 -10.40 26.77 -1.91
C ASN A 1081 -10.05 27.72 -3.07
N ASP A 1082 -8.79 28.09 -3.24
CA ASP A 1082 -8.35 28.97 -4.33
C ASP A 1082 -8.29 28.23 -5.68
N ALA A 1083 -8.73 26.96 -5.73
CA ALA A 1083 -9.13 26.31 -6.99
C ALA A 1083 -10.16 27.14 -7.77
N PHE A 1084 -10.97 27.95 -7.06
CA PHE A 1084 -11.81 28.97 -7.69
C PHE A 1084 -10.99 29.94 -8.57
N SER A 1085 -9.85 30.44 -8.08
CA SER A 1085 -8.98 31.33 -8.86
C SER A 1085 -8.42 30.65 -10.12
N ALA A 1086 -8.06 29.37 -10.03
CA ALA A 1086 -7.61 28.61 -11.22
C ALA A 1086 -8.73 28.49 -12.28
N VAL A 1087 -9.98 28.31 -11.85
CA VAL A 1087 -11.15 28.31 -12.73
C VAL A 1087 -11.36 29.68 -13.38
N GLN A 1088 -11.28 30.78 -12.61
CA GLN A 1088 -11.41 32.14 -13.14
C GLN A 1088 -10.35 32.43 -14.21
N VAL A 1089 -9.11 32.00 -13.97
CA VAL A 1089 -8.01 32.13 -14.94
C VAL A 1089 -8.30 31.36 -16.22
N ALA A 1090 -8.79 30.11 -16.12
CA ALA A 1090 -9.18 29.34 -17.29
C ALA A 1090 -10.30 30.03 -18.08
N LEU A 1091 -11.36 30.50 -17.42
CA LEU A 1091 -12.46 31.21 -18.08
C LEU A 1091 -11.98 32.47 -18.82
N ALA A 1092 -11.09 33.25 -18.21
CA ALA A 1092 -10.58 34.46 -18.84
C ALA A 1092 -9.60 34.17 -19.98
N LEU A 1093 -8.76 33.14 -19.87
CA LEU A 1093 -7.90 32.70 -20.97
C LEU A 1093 -8.74 32.22 -22.16
N ALA A 1094 -9.83 31.48 -21.91
CA ALA A 1094 -10.75 31.03 -22.96
C ALA A 1094 -11.38 32.23 -23.68
N GLN A 1095 -11.84 33.24 -22.92
CA GLN A 1095 -12.37 34.48 -23.47
C GLN A 1095 -11.31 35.26 -24.27
N ALA A 1096 -10.07 35.34 -23.78
CA ALA A 1096 -8.99 36.06 -24.45
C ALA A 1096 -8.51 35.37 -25.75
N LEU A 1097 -8.65 34.04 -25.84
CA LEU A 1097 -8.29 33.23 -27.00
C LEU A 1097 -9.48 32.95 -27.94
N ASP A 1098 -10.66 33.48 -27.64
CA ASP A 1098 -11.91 33.26 -28.40
C ASP A 1098 -12.23 31.76 -28.58
N CYS A 1099 -12.12 30.97 -27.51
CA CYS A 1099 -12.39 29.54 -27.49
C CYS A 1099 -13.25 29.12 -26.28
N GLU A 1100 -13.74 27.87 -26.25
CA GLU A 1100 -14.35 27.33 -25.03
C GLU A 1100 -13.26 26.84 -24.05
N VAL A 1101 -13.60 26.73 -22.75
CA VAL A 1101 -12.66 26.25 -21.71
C VAL A 1101 -12.12 24.85 -22.02
N LYS A 1102 -12.92 24.00 -22.66
CA LYS A 1102 -12.53 22.64 -23.07
C LYS A 1102 -11.47 22.63 -24.19
N ASP A 1103 -11.34 23.73 -24.92
CA ASP A 1103 -10.43 23.87 -26.07
C ASP A 1103 -9.10 24.52 -25.66
N LEU A 1104 -8.97 24.96 -24.40
CA LEU A 1104 -7.75 25.54 -23.88
C LEU A 1104 -6.59 24.52 -23.90
N PRO A 1105 -5.34 24.99 -24.09
CA PRO A 1105 -4.16 24.19 -23.80
C PRO A 1105 -4.00 24.07 -22.28
N LEU A 1106 -4.89 23.33 -21.65
CA LEU A 1106 -4.96 23.12 -20.20
C LEU A 1106 -4.98 21.61 -19.90
N SER A 1107 -4.15 21.18 -18.97
CA SER A 1107 -4.20 19.83 -18.42
C SER A 1107 -4.38 19.88 -16.92
N ILE A 1108 -5.33 19.11 -16.40
CA ILE A 1108 -5.66 19.09 -14.98
C ILE A 1108 -5.19 17.78 -14.36
N VAL A 1109 -4.41 17.89 -13.30
CA VAL A 1109 -3.81 16.79 -12.56
C VAL A 1109 -4.10 17.00 -11.08
N LEU A 1110 -5.19 16.39 -10.63
CA LEU A 1110 -5.69 16.52 -9.27
C LEU A 1110 -5.11 15.44 -8.37
N SER A 1111 -4.30 15.89 -7.41
CA SER A 1111 -4.01 15.14 -6.20
C SER A 1111 -5.15 15.26 -5.22
N TRP A 1112 -5.66 14.15 -4.70
CA TRP A 1112 -6.70 14.18 -3.67
C TRP A 1112 -6.28 13.37 -2.44
N PHE A 1113 -6.90 13.69 -1.31
CA PHE A 1113 -6.73 12.98 -0.05
C PHE A 1113 -8.04 12.93 0.72
N GLU A 1114 -8.67 14.09 0.94
CA GLU A 1114 -9.88 14.21 1.76
C GLU A 1114 -11.04 14.89 1.00
N GLN A 1115 -12.06 15.33 1.73
CA GLN A 1115 -13.39 15.65 1.20
C GLN A 1115 -13.47 17.01 0.49
N LYS A 1116 -12.65 18.00 0.87
CA LYS A 1116 -12.56 19.28 0.14
C LYS A 1116 -12.08 19.04 -1.30
N ALA A 1117 -11.14 18.10 -1.50
CA ALA A 1117 -10.73 17.69 -2.84
C ALA A 1117 -11.85 17.01 -3.65
N ILE A 1118 -12.77 16.28 -3.02
CA ILE A 1118 -13.94 15.72 -3.69
C ILE A 1118 -14.90 16.83 -4.15
N ALA A 1119 -15.13 17.84 -3.31
CA ALA A 1119 -15.95 19.00 -3.71
C ALA A 1119 -15.34 19.78 -4.88
N VAL A 1120 -14.01 19.96 -4.88
CA VAL A 1120 -13.26 20.55 -6.00
C VAL A 1120 -13.37 19.69 -7.27
N LEU A 1121 -13.21 18.36 -7.16
CA LEU A 1121 -13.39 17.45 -8.29
C LEU A 1121 -14.78 17.64 -8.92
N LEU A 1122 -15.85 17.62 -8.13
CA LEU A 1122 -17.21 17.82 -8.65
C LEU A 1122 -17.43 19.21 -9.24
N SER A 1123 -16.72 20.23 -8.75
CA SER A 1123 -16.71 21.57 -9.36
C SER A 1123 -16.11 21.51 -10.77
N CYS A 1124 -14.98 20.81 -10.95
CA CYS A 1124 -14.38 20.60 -12.26
C CYS A 1124 -15.31 19.84 -13.21
N LEU A 1125 -16.00 18.79 -12.72
CA LEU A 1125 -16.99 18.04 -13.52
C LEU A 1125 -18.17 18.93 -13.94
N HIS A 1126 -18.70 19.74 -13.01
CA HIS A 1126 -19.80 20.67 -13.28
C HIS A 1126 -19.43 21.71 -14.34
N LEU A 1127 -18.21 22.24 -14.29
CA LEU A 1127 -17.68 23.21 -15.24
C LEU A 1127 -17.29 22.60 -16.60
N GLY A 1128 -17.37 21.28 -16.75
CA GLY A 1128 -17.04 20.58 -17.99
C GLY A 1128 -15.55 20.52 -18.30
N LEU A 1129 -14.68 20.64 -17.30
CA LEU A 1129 -13.22 20.58 -17.48
C LEU A 1129 -12.78 19.14 -17.79
N LYS A 1130 -12.06 18.93 -18.91
CA LYS A 1130 -11.59 17.60 -19.34
C LYS A 1130 -10.28 17.71 -20.15
N PRO A 1131 -9.41 16.68 -20.13
CA PRO A 1131 -9.43 15.53 -19.23
C PRO A 1131 -8.91 15.88 -17.83
N ILE A 1132 -9.36 15.13 -16.81
CA ILE A 1132 -8.90 15.30 -15.42
C ILE A 1132 -8.14 14.05 -15.01
N HIS A 1133 -6.84 14.20 -14.77
CA HIS A 1133 -6.02 13.13 -14.23
C HIS A 1133 -6.15 13.10 -12.71
N LEU A 1134 -6.59 11.97 -12.14
CA LEU A 1134 -6.93 11.84 -10.72
C LEU A 1134 -6.07 10.75 -10.05
N GLY A 1135 -5.48 11.07 -8.90
CA GLY A 1135 -4.66 10.12 -8.16
C GLY A 1135 -4.23 10.54 -6.75
N PRO A 1136 -3.34 9.77 -6.08
CA PRO A 1136 -2.65 8.61 -6.65
C PRO A 1136 -3.49 7.32 -6.73
N ALA A 1137 -4.41 7.10 -5.80
CA ALA A 1137 -5.43 6.06 -5.90
C ALA A 1137 -6.78 6.67 -6.29
N LEU A 1138 -7.65 5.88 -6.91
CA LEU A 1138 -9.04 6.28 -7.13
C LEU A 1138 -9.85 6.15 -5.82
N PRO A 1139 -10.94 6.93 -5.63
CA PRO A 1139 -11.76 6.82 -4.44
C PRO A 1139 -12.42 5.44 -4.27
N ALA A 1140 -12.27 4.85 -3.08
CA ALA A 1140 -12.75 3.51 -2.77
C ALA A 1140 -14.29 3.35 -2.84
N PHE A 1141 -15.03 4.45 -2.74
CA PHE A 1141 -16.48 4.50 -2.85
C PHE A 1141 -16.99 4.60 -4.30
N VAL A 1142 -16.09 4.69 -5.29
CA VAL A 1142 -16.45 4.67 -6.71
C VAL A 1142 -16.40 3.22 -7.21
N THR A 1143 -17.56 2.66 -7.57
CA THR A 1143 -17.64 1.31 -8.17
C THR A 1143 -17.12 1.32 -9.62
N PRO A 1144 -16.77 0.15 -10.21
CA PRO A 1144 -16.36 0.10 -11.62
C PRO A 1144 -17.39 0.68 -12.59
N GLU A 1145 -18.68 0.52 -12.31
CA GLU A 1145 -19.76 1.08 -13.12
C GLU A 1145 -19.78 2.62 -13.05
N VAL A 1146 -19.65 3.19 -11.84
CA VAL A 1146 -19.56 4.64 -11.65
C VAL A 1146 -18.29 5.18 -12.28
N LEU A 1147 -17.15 4.49 -12.14
CA LEU A 1147 -15.90 4.87 -12.79
C LEU A 1147 -16.04 4.90 -14.31
N HIS A 1148 -16.68 3.89 -14.90
CA HIS A 1148 -16.91 3.85 -16.35
C HIS A 1148 -17.72 5.07 -16.83
N LYS A 1149 -18.76 5.48 -16.09
CA LYS A 1149 -19.50 6.72 -16.36
C LYS A 1149 -18.62 7.96 -16.19
N LEU A 1150 -17.82 8.04 -15.12
CA LEU A 1150 -16.89 9.15 -14.91
C LEU A 1150 -15.83 9.30 -16.02
N VAL A 1151 -15.32 8.18 -16.53
CA VAL A 1151 -14.38 8.16 -17.66
C VAL A 1151 -15.08 8.58 -18.96
N THR A 1152 -16.23 7.97 -19.27
CA THR A 1152 -16.91 8.14 -20.55
C THR A 1152 -17.60 9.50 -20.66
N ASP A 1153 -18.35 9.88 -19.63
CA ASP A 1153 -19.17 11.10 -19.65
C ASP A 1153 -18.37 12.32 -19.21
N PHE A 1154 -17.33 12.15 -18.39
CA PHE A 1154 -16.58 13.26 -17.78
C PHE A 1154 -15.08 13.28 -18.03
N GLY A 1155 -14.50 12.32 -18.77
CA GLY A 1155 -13.09 12.36 -19.15
C GLY A 1155 -12.11 12.25 -17.98
N ILE A 1156 -12.50 11.53 -16.92
CA ILE A 1156 -11.59 11.18 -15.83
C ILE A 1156 -10.54 10.19 -16.32
N VAL A 1157 -9.27 10.44 -15.96
CA VAL A 1157 -8.13 9.59 -16.30
C VAL A 1157 -7.41 9.21 -15.00
N PRO A 1158 -7.34 7.92 -14.64
CA PRO A 1158 -6.48 7.49 -13.54
C PRO A 1158 -5.00 7.76 -13.88
N ILE A 1159 -4.21 8.24 -12.92
CA ILE A 1159 -2.78 8.50 -13.18
C ILE A 1159 -2.01 7.21 -13.50
N GLY A 1160 -0.99 7.32 -14.35
CA GLY A 1160 -0.12 6.23 -14.77
C GLY A 1160 1.36 6.51 -14.52
N ASP A 1161 2.19 6.30 -15.54
CA ASP A 1161 3.61 6.67 -15.50
C ASP A 1161 3.76 8.16 -15.81
N ALA A 1162 4.46 8.89 -14.95
CA ALA A 1162 4.58 10.35 -15.06
C ALA A 1162 5.15 10.83 -16.40
N ALA A 1163 6.12 10.11 -16.99
CA ALA A 1163 6.71 10.51 -18.27
C ALA A 1163 5.80 10.17 -19.45
N VAL A 1164 5.02 9.10 -19.37
CA VAL A 1164 4.00 8.76 -20.37
C VAL A 1164 2.87 9.78 -20.32
N ASP A 1165 2.37 10.10 -19.13
CA ASP A 1165 1.28 11.04 -18.93
C ASP A 1165 1.69 12.46 -19.35
N ALA A 1166 2.90 12.92 -19.02
CA ALA A 1166 3.43 14.20 -19.49
C ALA A 1166 3.40 14.31 -21.03
N LYS A 1167 3.85 13.26 -21.72
CA LYS A 1167 3.83 13.21 -23.19
C LYS A 1167 2.41 13.17 -23.74
N ALA A 1168 1.52 12.40 -23.13
CA ALA A 1168 0.12 12.32 -23.54
C ALA A 1168 -0.59 13.67 -23.38
N MET A 1169 -0.38 14.37 -22.26
CA MET A 1169 -0.91 15.72 -22.02
C MET A 1169 -0.34 16.74 -23.01
N ALA A 1170 0.96 16.66 -23.33
CA ALA A 1170 1.58 17.52 -24.33
C ALA A 1170 1.01 17.28 -25.74
N ALA A 1171 0.69 16.03 -26.08
CA ALA A 1171 0.13 15.63 -27.36
C ALA A 1171 -1.41 15.80 -27.47
N ALA A 1172 -2.10 16.08 -26.36
CA ALA A 1172 -3.55 16.24 -26.35
C ALA A 1172 -3.98 17.44 -27.24
N PRO A 1173 -5.10 17.33 -27.97
CA PRO A 1173 -5.64 18.44 -28.76
C PRO A 1173 -5.94 19.64 -27.85
N GLY A 1174 -5.75 20.85 -28.37
CA GLY A 1174 -5.84 22.12 -27.60
C GLY A 1174 -4.70 23.12 -27.87
N ALA A 1175 -3.79 22.82 -28.81
CA ALA A 1175 -2.72 23.72 -29.25
C ALA A 1175 -2.79 24.00 -30.76
N SER A 1176 -3.99 24.28 -31.29
CA SER A 1176 -4.13 24.76 -32.67
C SER A 1176 -4.09 26.28 -32.73
#